data_AF-A0A2V9SI64-F1
#
_entry.id   AF-A0A2V9SI64-F1
#
_cell.length_a   1.000
_cell.length_b   1.000
_cell.length_c   1.000
_cell.angle_alpha   90.00
_cell.angle_beta   90.00
_cell.angle_gamma   90.00
#
_symmetry.space_group_name_H-M   'P 1'
#
loop_
_entity.id
_entity.type
_entity.pdbx_description
1 polymer ?
#
loop_
_entity_poly.entity_id
_entity_poly.type
_entity_poly.pdbx_seq_one_letter_code
_entity_poly.pdbx_strand_id
1 'polypeptide(L)'
;MNTSSYSSSSGLAHAGAGTFTFPVTKILLLLFLLAVLVKQSRGNDNPKPEVPLTQISLEDLGEIEVTTASKEPVKASQTPAAIYVITQEDIRRSGATSIPEALRLAPGVEVARVDSNTWSLGVRGFGSALSRSVLVLIDGRTVYTPLFAGVYWQVQDTLLEDIERIEVIRGPGGTIWGANAVNAVINIITKNTKETYGTLLSTGGGNLDQGFVNFRYGSGNGHNFNYRVYGKAFTRGPEFHSDGRQFDDWRMGQTGFRADLDSNDRDTFTLQGDLYRGEAGQRLQITSYSQPYTTNVEQNTELAGGNLMGRWKRVFSNRSNIQLQTYYDRTNRTQANFAESRDTFDIDFVHHLKLSWGQEFLWGLGTRISSGNATQVVPTVAFTPDHLTDKLYNAFIQDEIPIVPNRLSITVGSKFLHNNYSGFEAQPSARVLWTPTPRQTFWGAVTRAVRTPSRVEEDLQITGLFMSNPLTFYRIIGDRKFTSETLIGYEVGYRSLIKPKFYLDIAAFYNNYADLLSIQTGTPFSETSPPPAHTVFPLFFRNGLQGNTSGFEIAPDWTPTRWWRLRGSYSYLNIDLNNSNGSQDVSTASSIQGSSSTSSTGTSLHNGGCAVQLERHAISELVSRGTEPVSTTSCRVRRRSWGSCRDAAERLRKANVANRAKVMRAHTRDTGFLNPTISCWKTASRPCRVFRIVAVIVAFGWALSAVPILYAQHSTPTEYEVKAAYLYKLGKFVEWPDNVTSSGDDSFPICVLGQDPFGATFDTTIARENINGKKDVIKRIAKYRDEVSCRILFISSSEESRVKEILTALSKTSVLTVSDMPEFSRHGGMVQFVVDSNKVRFEVNLTCAERAGLTLSSQLLKVAIRVERNYQPGG
;
A
#
# COMPACT_ATOMS: atom_id res chain seq x y z
N MET A 1 -23.75 31.69 58.53
CA MET A 1 -25.09 31.62 57.90
C MET A 1 -25.08 30.55 56.83
N ASN A 2 -26.24 30.04 56.45
CA ASN A 2 -26.38 28.69 55.87
C ASN A 2 -25.68 28.49 54.53
N THR A 3 -24.87 27.44 54.42
CA THR A 3 -24.60 26.73 53.17
C THR A 3 -25.58 25.56 53.06
N SER A 4 -26.34 25.50 51.96
CA SER A 4 -27.29 24.41 51.69
C SER A 4 -26.60 23.26 50.96
N SER A 5 -26.93 22.04 51.37
CA SER A 5 -26.47 20.81 50.72
C SER A 5 -27.15 20.57 49.37
N TYR A 6 -26.40 20.07 48.40
CA TYR A 6 -26.94 19.15 47.39
C TYR A 6 -25.98 17.99 47.17
N SER A 7 -26.44 16.79 47.55
CA SER A 7 -25.74 15.53 47.28
C SER A 7 -26.18 14.97 45.93
N SER A 8 -25.23 14.58 45.08
CA SER A 8 -25.47 13.63 43.99
C SER A 8 -24.44 12.52 44.07
N SER A 9 -24.90 11.27 43.97
CA SER A 9 -24.09 10.07 44.14
C SER A 9 -23.69 9.48 42.80
N SER A 10 -22.38 9.32 42.58
CA SER A 10 -21.82 8.50 41.49
C SER A 10 -20.93 7.42 42.10
N GLY A 11 -21.48 6.22 42.26
CA GLY A 11 -20.73 5.07 42.77
C GLY A 11 -19.72 4.58 41.74
N LEU A 12 -18.42 4.81 42.00
CA LEU A 12 -17.32 4.24 41.22
C LEU A 12 -17.24 2.72 41.43
N ALA A 13 -18.04 1.99 40.66
CA ALA A 13 -17.98 0.53 40.62
C ALA A 13 -16.58 0.08 40.17
N HIS A 14 -15.82 -0.51 41.10
CA HIS A 14 -14.56 -1.19 40.78
C HIS A 14 -14.86 -2.46 39.96
N ALA A 15 -14.93 -2.30 38.64
CA ALA A 15 -14.88 -3.41 37.70
C ALA A 15 -13.47 -4.03 37.78
N GLY A 16 -13.32 -5.05 38.63
CA GLY A 16 -12.04 -5.72 38.85
C GLY A 16 -11.48 -6.29 37.54
N ALA A 17 -10.15 -6.21 37.39
CA ALA A 17 -9.43 -6.64 36.19
C ALA A 17 -9.57 -8.15 35.92
N GLY A 18 -10.66 -8.53 35.26
CA GLY A 18 -10.89 -9.89 34.80
C GLY A 18 -9.91 -10.24 33.70
N THR A 19 -9.01 -11.18 33.96
CA THR A 19 -8.09 -11.74 32.96
C THR A 19 -8.87 -12.57 31.93
N PHE A 20 -9.41 -11.88 30.91
CA PHE A 20 -10.13 -12.48 29.80
C PHE A 20 -9.19 -13.30 28.91
N THR A 21 -8.94 -14.55 29.32
CA THR A 21 -8.31 -15.55 28.46
C THR A 21 -9.18 -15.75 27.23
N PHE A 22 -8.70 -15.34 26.05
CA PHE A 22 -9.37 -15.56 24.77
C PHE A 22 -9.78 -17.04 24.64
N PRO A 23 -11.08 -17.37 24.56
CA PRO A 23 -11.51 -18.75 24.48
C PRO A 23 -11.33 -19.25 23.04
N VAL A 24 -10.09 -19.58 22.67
CA VAL A 24 -9.71 -20.12 21.35
C VAL A 24 -10.62 -21.29 20.94
N THR A 25 -11.01 -22.14 21.90
CA THR A 25 -11.99 -23.22 21.69
C THR A 25 -13.39 -22.74 21.27
N LYS A 26 -13.88 -21.59 21.76
CA LYS A 26 -15.16 -21.01 21.31
C LYS A 26 -15.03 -20.39 19.92
N ILE A 27 -13.90 -19.75 19.61
CA ILE A 27 -13.63 -19.18 18.28
C ILE A 27 -13.52 -20.31 17.24
N LEU A 28 -12.79 -21.39 17.54
CA LEU A 28 -12.72 -22.59 16.70
C LEU A 28 -14.10 -23.25 16.52
N LEU A 29 -14.93 -23.32 17.58
CA LEU A 29 -16.29 -23.84 17.46
C LEU A 29 -17.19 -22.97 16.57
N LEU A 30 -17.03 -21.64 16.64
CA LEU A 30 -17.78 -20.69 15.80
C LEU A 30 -17.33 -20.78 14.34
N LEU A 31 -16.02 -20.87 14.07
CA LEU A 31 -15.46 -21.09 12.74
C LEU A 31 -15.89 -22.43 12.15
N PHE A 32 -15.96 -23.49 12.97
CA PHE A 32 -16.48 -24.79 12.56
C PHE A 32 -17.98 -24.73 12.21
N LEU A 33 -18.80 -24.05 13.03
CA LEU A 33 -20.22 -23.84 12.75
C LEU A 33 -20.44 -23.02 11.46
N LEU A 34 -19.64 -21.99 11.22
CA LEU A 34 -19.63 -21.23 9.96
C LEU A 34 -19.26 -22.11 8.76
N ALA A 35 -18.20 -22.92 8.88
CA ALA A 35 -17.78 -23.85 7.82
C ALA A 35 -18.83 -24.95 7.53
N VAL A 36 -19.63 -25.34 8.52
CA VAL A 36 -20.76 -26.26 8.35
C VAL A 36 -21.96 -25.56 7.69
N LEU A 37 -22.27 -24.31 8.06
CA LEU A 37 -23.37 -23.53 7.47
C LEU A 37 -23.14 -23.19 5.98
N VAL A 38 -21.89 -22.85 5.61
CA VAL A 38 -21.50 -22.60 4.19
C VAL A 38 -21.74 -23.83 3.30
N LYS A 39 -21.87 -25.04 3.88
CA LYS A 39 -22.00 -26.30 3.13
C LYS A 39 -23.37 -26.54 2.48
N GLN A 40 -24.39 -25.70 2.76
CA GLN A 40 -25.75 -25.85 2.20
C GLN A 40 -26.08 -24.93 1.01
N SER A 41 -25.20 -24.01 0.61
CA SER A 41 -25.39 -23.20 -0.61
C SER A 41 -24.29 -23.49 -1.64
N ARG A 42 -24.64 -24.29 -2.66
CA ARG A 42 -23.82 -24.50 -3.86
C ARG A 42 -24.70 -24.47 -5.12
N GLY A 43 -25.01 -23.26 -5.58
CA GLY A 43 -25.10 -23.03 -7.02
C GLY A 43 -23.73 -23.29 -7.64
N ASN A 44 -23.65 -24.03 -8.74
CA ASN A 44 -22.38 -24.54 -9.26
C ASN A 44 -21.73 -23.55 -10.25
N ASP A 45 -21.55 -22.32 -9.81
CA ASP A 45 -20.95 -21.20 -10.53
C ASP A 45 -19.59 -20.86 -9.91
N ASN A 46 -18.53 -21.50 -10.42
CA ASN A 46 -17.17 -21.00 -10.19
C ASN A 46 -17.00 -19.73 -11.04
N PRO A 47 -16.73 -18.55 -10.45
CA PRO A 47 -16.34 -17.38 -11.23
C PRO A 47 -15.02 -17.68 -11.95
N LYS A 48 -14.98 -17.44 -13.26
CA LYS A 48 -13.78 -17.62 -14.09
C LYS A 48 -12.69 -16.65 -13.59
N PRO A 49 -11.39 -17.04 -13.61
CA PRO A 49 -10.33 -16.10 -13.35
C PRO A 49 -10.25 -15.07 -14.48
N GLU A 50 -10.63 -13.82 -14.21
CA GLU A 50 -10.11 -12.71 -15.02
C GLU A 50 -8.59 -12.61 -14.82
N VAL A 51 -7.87 -12.22 -15.87
CA VAL A 51 -6.41 -12.23 -15.89
C VAL A 51 -5.88 -11.27 -14.82
N PRO A 52 -5.21 -11.76 -13.75
CA PRO A 52 -4.77 -10.88 -12.67
C PRO A 52 -3.67 -9.93 -13.16
N LEU A 53 -3.73 -8.68 -12.71
CA LEU A 53 -2.78 -7.60 -13.05
C LEU A 53 -1.36 -7.81 -12.49
N THR A 54 -1.02 -8.99 -11.99
CA THR A 54 0.22 -9.34 -11.27
C THR A 54 1.48 -9.47 -12.16
N GLN A 55 1.45 -8.98 -13.40
CA GLN A 55 2.58 -8.96 -14.33
C GLN A 55 2.56 -7.70 -15.20
N ILE A 56 2.85 -6.55 -14.59
CA ILE A 56 2.94 -5.24 -15.27
C ILE A 56 4.27 -5.16 -16.05
N SER A 57 4.23 -4.92 -17.36
CA SER A 57 5.44 -4.63 -18.16
C SER A 57 5.94 -3.19 -17.94
N LEU A 58 7.10 -2.83 -18.48
CA LEU A 58 7.61 -1.45 -18.34
C LEU A 58 6.87 -0.46 -19.25
N GLU A 59 6.22 -0.93 -20.31
CA GLU A 59 5.17 -0.20 -21.03
C GLU A 59 3.95 -0.01 -20.12
N ASP A 60 3.44 -1.11 -19.52
CA ASP A 60 2.25 -1.07 -18.66
C ASP A 60 2.47 -0.12 -17.44
N LEU A 61 3.70 0.03 -16.91
CA LEU A 61 4.05 1.02 -15.87
C LEU A 61 3.72 2.47 -16.25
N GLY A 62 3.96 2.85 -17.52
CA GLY A 62 3.63 4.18 -18.01
C GLY A 62 2.13 4.39 -18.20
N GLU A 63 1.39 3.29 -18.35
CA GLU A 63 -0.06 3.25 -18.54
C GLU A 63 -0.82 3.07 -17.21
N ILE A 64 -0.17 2.81 -16.07
CA ILE A 64 -0.83 2.73 -14.75
C ILE A 64 -1.62 4.01 -14.50
N GLU A 65 -2.91 3.85 -14.24
CA GLU A 65 -3.78 4.93 -13.78
C GLU A 65 -3.56 5.18 -12.28
N VAL A 66 -3.29 6.45 -11.96
CA VAL A 66 -3.12 6.98 -10.62
C VAL A 66 -4.25 7.96 -10.30
N THR A 67 -4.59 8.10 -9.03
CA THR A 67 -5.67 9.00 -8.57
C THR A 67 -5.15 10.13 -7.67
N THR A 68 -3.96 9.98 -7.10
CA THR A 68 -3.44 10.90 -6.06
C THR A 68 -3.09 12.28 -6.61
N ALA A 69 -2.91 12.43 -7.92
CA ALA A 69 -2.57 13.70 -8.56
C ALA A 69 -3.78 14.61 -8.87
N SER A 70 -4.98 14.03 -8.96
CA SER A 70 -6.15 14.61 -9.65
C SER A 70 -7.51 14.16 -9.09
N LYS A 71 -7.55 13.28 -8.09
CA LYS A 71 -8.71 12.51 -7.60
C LYS A 71 -9.42 11.60 -8.64
N GLU A 72 -9.34 11.90 -9.92
CA GLU A 72 -9.75 11.03 -11.03
C GLU A 72 -8.57 10.18 -11.58
N PRO A 73 -8.83 9.01 -12.20
CA PRO A 73 -7.78 8.19 -12.82
C PRO A 73 -7.10 8.91 -14.00
N VAL A 74 -5.79 9.11 -13.89
CA VAL A 74 -4.91 9.67 -14.94
C VAL A 74 -3.63 8.85 -15.04
N LYS A 75 -2.93 8.84 -16.17
CA LYS A 75 -1.71 8.02 -16.30
C LYS A 75 -0.56 8.57 -15.45
N ALA A 76 0.19 7.69 -14.79
CA ALA A 76 1.39 8.05 -14.03
C ALA A 76 2.43 8.77 -14.92
N SER A 77 2.59 8.34 -16.17
CA SER A 77 3.46 8.99 -17.17
C SER A 77 3.00 10.39 -17.58
N GLN A 78 1.73 10.74 -17.36
CA GLN A 78 1.09 12.02 -17.71
C GLN A 78 0.80 12.87 -16.46
N THR A 79 1.38 12.53 -15.31
CA THR A 79 1.21 13.27 -14.04
C THR A 79 2.31 14.32 -13.85
N PRO A 80 2.00 15.63 -13.74
CA PRO A 80 3.00 16.69 -13.56
C PRO A 80 3.45 16.84 -12.08
N ALA A 81 3.91 15.74 -11.47
CA ALA A 81 4.47 15.69 -10.11
C ALA A 81 5.44 14.49 -9.98
N ALA A 82 6.25 14.44 -8.92
CA ALA A 82 7.22 13.36 -8.66
C ALA A 82 6.57 12.09 -8.07
N ILE A 83 5.55 11.55 -8.75
CA ILE A 83 4.84 10.33 -8.33
C ILE A 83 5.67 9.05 -8.52
N TYR A 84 5.49 8.09 -7.61
CA TYR A 84 5.93 6.70 -7.72
C TYR A 84 4.77 5.78 -7.36
N VAL A 85 4.75 4.56 -7.91
CA VAL A 85 3.72 3.56 -7.61
C VAL A 85 4.38 2.26 -7.16
N ILE A 86 4.13 1.88 -5.91
CA ILE A 86 4.48 0.55 -5.39
C ILE A 86 3.32 -0.37 -5.76
N THR A 87 3.54 -1.34 -6.65
CA THR A 87 2.49 -2.25 -7.11
C THR A 87 2.36 -3.47 -6.19
N GLN A 88 1.22 -4.17 -6.22
CA GLN A 88 1.02 -5.33 -5.34
C GLN A 88 2.06 -6.46 -5.51
N GLU A 89 2.60 -6.66 -6.70
CA GLU A 89 3.67 -7.65 -6.93
C GLU A 89 4.98 -7.22 -6.23
N ASP A 90 5.19 -5.92 -6.03
CA ASP A 90 6.36 -5.37 -5.35
C ASP A 90 6.24 -5.57 -3.83
N ILE A 91 5.05 -5.30 -3.27
CA ILE A 91 4.71 -5.60 -1.87
C ILE A 91 4.94 -7.11 -1.62
N ARG A 92 4.35 -7.97 -2.46
CA ARG A 92 4.46 -9.43 -2.35
C ARG A 92 5.90 -9.95 -2.45
N ARG A 93 6.78 -9.29 -3.20
CA ARG A 93 8.20 -9.68 -3.37
C ARG A 93 9.15 -9.07 -2.36
N SER A 94 8.80 -7.95 -1.76
CA SER A 94 9.65 -7.26 -0.77
C SER A 94 9.79 -8.02 0.54
N GLY A 95 8.82 -8.88 0.88
CA GLY A 95 8.72 -9.49 2.21
C GLY A 95 8.30 -8.51 3.31
N ALA A 96 7.85 -7.31 2.96
CA ALA A 96 7.32 -6.34 3.92
C ALA A 96 6.11 -6.92 4.68
N THR A 97 6.07 -6.69 5.99
CA THR A 97 5.03 -7.20 6.88
C THR A 97 4.05 -6.12 7.35
N SER A 98 4.38 -4.85 7.14
CA SER A 98 3.52 -3.70 7.40
C SER A 98 3.62 -2.63 6.30
N ILE A 99 2.66 -1.71 6.26
CA ILE A 99 2.63 -0.61 5.27
C ILE A 99 3.90 0.28 5.35
N PRO A 100 4.39 0.70 6.54
CA PRO A 100 5.68 1.39 6.66
C PRO A 100 6.88 0.64 6.04
N GLU A 101 6.90 -0.69 6.15
CA GLU A 101 7.99 -1.49 5.59
C GLU A 101 7.93 -1.53 4.06
N ALA A 102 6.73 -1.58 3.47
CA ALA A 102 6.53 -1.50 2.02
C ALA A 102 6.88 -0.11 1.46
N LEU A 103 6.65 0.97 2.22
CA LEU A 103 6.95 2.34 1.80
C LEU A 103 8.44 2.62 1.54
N ARG A 104 9.35 1.77 2.04
CA ARG A 104 10.80 1.80 1.73
C ARG A 104 11.12 1.54 0.25
N LEU A 105 10.16 1.01 -0.52
CA LEU A 105 10.30 0.79 -1.95
C LEU A 105 10.18 2.09 -2.75
N ALA A 106 9.65 3.18 -2.16
CA ALA A 106 9.49 4.46 -2.84
C ALA A 106 10.79 5.31 -2.80
N PRO A 107 11.29 5.80 -3.95
CA PRO A 107 12.54 6.55 -4.05
C PRO A 107 12.47 7.89 -3.31
N GLY A 108 13.32 8.11 -2.31
CA GLY A 108 13.34 9.34 -1.50
C GLY A 108 12.35 9.34 -0.32
N VAL A 109 11.74 8.19 0.00
CA VAL A 109 11.00 7.97 1.26
C VAL A 109 11.92 7.26 2.26
N GLU A 110 12.17 7.92 3.37
CA GLU A 110 13.00 7.41 4.46
C GLU A 110 12.09 6.80 5.53
N VAL A 111 12.22 5.48 5.80
CA VAL A 111 11.43 4.81 6.84
C VAL A 111 12.34 4.05 7.81
N ALA A 112 12.78 4.73 8.86
CA ALA A 112 13.49 4.12 9.98
C ALA A 112 12.47 3.42 10.91
N ARG A 113 12.80 2.22 11.36
CA ARG A 113 12.06 1.53 12.42
C ARG A 113 12.73 1.88 13.75
N VAL A 114 11.93 2.31 14.72
CA VAL A 114 12.40 2.80 16.04
C VAL A 114 12.34 1.66 17.06
N ASP A 115 11.25 0.90 17.02
CA ASP A 115 10.99 -0.30 17.80
C ASP A 115 9.98 -1.18 17.02
N SER A 116 9.45 -2.25 17.62
CA SER A 116 8.58 -3.20 16.93
C SER A 116 7.18 -2.69 16.56
N ASN A 117 6.77 -1.52 17.05
CA ASN A 117 5.51 -0.86 16.68
C ASN A 117 5.65 0.63 16.27
N THR A 118 6.84 1.23 16.37
CA THR A 118 7.08 2.63 16.02
C THR A 118 7.97 2.78 14.79
N TRP A 119 7.52 3.57 13.81
CA TRP A 119 8.29 3.93 12.62
C TRP A 119 8.43 5.45 12.51
N SER A 120 9.65 5.91 12.24
CA SER A 120 9.93 7.27 11.80
C SER A 120 9.87 7.31 10.28
N LEU A 121 9.02 8.18 9.72
CA LEU A 121 8.88 8.37 8.28
C LEU A 121 9.26 9.81 7.90
N GLY A 122 10.01 9.95 6.82
CA GLY A 122 10.40 11.23 6.22
C GLY A 122 10.34 11.19 4.70
N VAL A 123 10.09 12.34 4.09
CA VAL A 123 10.29 12.58 2.66
C VAL A 123 11.00 13.93 2.52
N ARG A 124 12.07 13.93 1.72
CA ARG A 124 12.96 15.09 1.50
C ARG A 124 13.42 15.78 2.81
N GLY A 125 13.72 14.96 3.82
CA GLY A 125 14.49 15.32 5.02
C GLY A 125 13.72 15.55 6.32
N PHE A 126 12.40 15.63 6.29
CA PHE A 126 11.61 15.87 7.51
C PHE A 126 11.14 14.54 8.12
N GLY A 127 12.11 13.74 8.58
CA GLY A 127 11.88 12.44 9.22
C GLY A 127 11.46 12.57 10.69
N SER A 128 10.34 11.93 11.07
CA SER A 128 9.93 11.81 12.48
C SER A 128 8.96 10.64 12.70
N ALA A 129 8.96 10.07 13.92
CA ALA A 129 7.90 9.17 14.39
C ALA A 129 6.51 9.84 14.44
N LEU A 130 6.48 11.18 14.51
CA LEU A 130 5.26 11.99 14.46
C LEU A 130 5.01 12.61 13.06
N SER A 131 5.73 12.16 12.01
CA SER A 131 5.85 12.75 10.65
C SER A 131 4.74 13.74 10.25
N ARG A 132 4.99 15.04 10.47
CA ARG A 132 3.95 16.08 10.42
C ARG A 132 3.69 16.70 9.05
N SER A 133 4.52 16.37 8.06
CA SER A 133 4.50 16.98 6.71
C SER A 133 4.15 15.99 5.60
N VAL A 134 3.66 14.80 5.96
CA VAL A 134 3.25 13.75 5.02
C VAL A 134 1.78 13.40 5.26
N LEU A 135 0.95 13.60 4.24
CA LEU A 135 -0.44 13.15 4.28
C LEU A 135 -0.52 11.67 3.88
N VAL A 136 -1.32 10.89 4.60
CA VAL A 136 -1.55 9.47 4.31
C VAL A 136 -3.05 9.19 4.20
N LEU A 137 -3.41 8.44 3.17
CA LEU A 137 -4.77 8.06 2.81
C LEU A 137 -4.88 6.54 2.67
N ILE A 138 -5.98 5.93 3.10
CA ILE A 138 -6.37 4.56 2.75
C ILE A 138 -7.71 4.64 2.02
N ASP A 139 -7.74 4.22 0.76
CA ASP A 139 -8.88 4.42 -0.15
C ASP A 139 -9.45 5.85 -0.05
N GLY A 140 -8.61 6.88 -0.06
CA GLY A 140 -9.04 8.29 0.02
C GLY A 140 -9.62 8.74 1.38
N ARG A 141 -9.72 7.88 2.41
CA ARG A 141 -9.94 8.29 3.80
C ARG A 141 -8.61 8.71 4.42
N THR A 142 -8.54 9.87 5.09
CA THR A 142 -7.31 10.21 5.82
C THR A 142 -7.14 9.35 7.06
N VAL A 143 -5.88 9.01 7.37
CA VAL A 143 -5.48 8.29 8.59
C VAL A 143 -4.66 9.16 9.55
N TYR A 144 -4.77 10.48 9.35
CA TYR A 144 -3.99 11.51 10.00
C TYR A 144 -4.76 12.10 11.21
N THR A 145 -4.20 11.99 12.42
CA THR A 145 -4.81 12.54 13.64
C THR A 145 -4.44 14.02 13.87
N PRO A 146 -5.40 14.89 14.24
CA PRO A 146 -5.12 16.28 14.60
C PRO A 146 -4.48 16.43 15.99
N LEU A 147 -4.32 15.35 16.77
CA LEU A 147 -3.67 15.41 18.09
C LEU A 147 -2.24 15.98 17.97
N PHE A 148 -1.40 15.33 17.16
CA PHE A 148 0.00 15.73 16.93
C PHE A 148 0.30 16.11 15.47
N ALA A 149 -0.75 16.18 14.63
CA ALA A 149 -0.64 16.31 13.19
C ALA A 149 0.25 15.20 12.58
N GLY A 150 -0.23 13.95 12.55
CA GLY A 150 0.51 12.84 11.94
C GLY A 150 -0.24 11.50 12.01
N VAL A 151 0.47 10.37 11.85
CA VAL A 151 -0.15 9.03 11.65
C VAL A 151 0.32 8.01 12.70
N TYR A 152 -0.64 7.34 13.35
CA TYR A 152 -0.38 6.18 14.22
C TYR A 152 -0.29 4.89 13.40
N TRP A 153 0.88 4.63 12.81
CA TRP A 153 1.13 3.48 11.92
C TRP A 153 0.78 2.11 12.53
N GLN A 154 0.93 1.94 13.84
CA GLN A 154 0.60 0.73 14.60
C GLN A 154 -0.90 0.40 14.70
N VAL A 155 -1.78 1.23 14.12
CA VAL A 155 -3.19 0.89 13.87
C VAL A 155 -3.63 1.11 12.41
N GLN A 156 -2.72 1.52 11.52
CA GLN A 156 -3.01 1.63 10.07
C GLN A 156 -2.64 0.34 9.37
N ASP A 157 -3.56 -0.62 9.43
CA ASP A 157 -3.36 -1.99 8.98
C ASP A 157 -4.51 -2.51 8.11
N THR A 158 -4.20 -3.50 7.28
CA THR A 158 -5.14 -4.22 6.39
C THR A 158 -4.49 -5.56 5.97
N LEU A 159 -5.16 -6.35 5.12
CA LEU A 159 -4.46 -7.42 4.42
C LEU A 159 -3.52 -6.82 3.36
N LEU A 160 -2.22 -7.05 3.48
CA LEU A 160 -1.26 -6.66 2.43
C LEU A 160 -1.59 -7.36 1.11
N GLU A 161 -2.26 -8.51 1.14
CA GLU A 161 -2.76 -9.24 -0.01
C GLU A 161 -3.96 -8.56 -0.71
N ASP A 162 -4.65 -7.63 -0.05
CA ASP A 162 -5.79 -6.83 -0.57
C ASP A 162 -5.40 -5.40 -1.01
N ILE A 163 -4.16 -4.98 -0.77
CA ILE A 163 -3.61 -3.79 -1.43
C ILE A 163 -3.49 -4.09 -2.93
N GLU A 164 -3.85 -3.09 -3.75
CA GLU A 164 -3.66 -3.11 -5.20
C GLU A 164 -2.36 -2.38 -5.56
N ARG A 165 -2.17 -1.20 -4.96
CA ARG A 165 -1.01 -0.34 -5.11
C ARG A 165 -0.93 0.68 -3.98
N ILE A 166 0.26 1.22 -3.75
CA ILE A 166 0.48 2.44 -2.95
C ILE A 166 1.03 3.51 -3.88
N GLU A 167 0.28 4.58 -4.06
CA GLU A 167 0.70 5.76 -4.81
C GLU A 167 1.42 6.73 -3.86
N VAL A 168 2.59 7.21 -4.25
CA VAL A 168 3.41 8.13 -3.45
C VAL A 168 3.80 9.34 -4.30
N ILE A 169 3.15 10.49 -4.05
CA ILE A 169 3.61 11.78 -4.57
C ILE A 169 4.62 12.35 -3.59
N ARG A 170 5.80 12.71 -4.10
CA ARG A 170 6.89 13.36 -3.35
C ARG A 170 6.90 14.83 -3.75
N GLY A 171 7.00 15.74 -2.79
CA GLY A 171 6.70 17.16 -3.00
C GLY A 171 5.25 17.54 -2.66
N PRO A 172 4.84 18.79 -2.92
CA PRO A 172 3.64 19.37 -2.33
C PRO A 172 2.33 18.97 -3.04
N GLY A 173 1.40 18.38 -2.28
CA GLY A 173 0.07 17.96 -2.73
C GLY A 173 -1.09 18.88 -2.32
N GLY A 174 -0.78 20.03 -1.72
CA GLY A 174 -1.75 20.92 -1.05
C GLY A 174 -2.98 21.32 -1.87
N THR A 175 -2.83 21.55 -3.17
CA THR A 175 -3.90 22.01 -4.09
C THR A 175 -5.04 21.00 -4.30
N ILE A 176 -4.79 19.71 -4.12
CA ILE A 176 -5.83 18.67 -4.20
C ILE A 176 -6.27 18.25 -2.80
N TRP A 177 -5.31 17.94 -1.93
CA TRP A 177 -5.59 17.25 -0.67
C TRP A 177 -5.79 18.19 0.51
N GLY A 178 -5.04 19.29 0.57
CA GLY A 178 -5.18 20.34 1.59
C GLY A 178 -3.99 20.40 2.53
N ALA A 179 -4.22 20.88 3.75
CA ALA A 179 -3.17 20.99 4.76
C ALA A 179 -2.41 19.68 4.97
N ASN A 180 -1.13 19.82 5.34
CA ASN A 180 -0.22 18.74 5.74
C ASN A 180 0.27 17.83 4.60
N ALA A 181 -0.27 17.99 3.39
CA ALA A 181 0.28 17.45 2.13
C ALA A 181 1.49 18.29 1.64
N VAL A 182 2.48 18.49 2.51
CA VAL A 182 3.58 19.47 2.30
C VAL A 182 4.79 18.82 1.62
N ASN A 183 5.28 17.71 2.15
CA ASN A 183 6.45 17.01 1.63
C ASN A 183 6.10 15.73 0.84
N ALA A 184 4.94 15.13 1.11
CA ALA A 184 4.41 14.02 0.33
C ALA A 184 2.89 13.81 0.53
N VAL A 185 2.30 13.06 -0.40
CA VAL A 185 1.00 12.40 -0.25
C VAL A 185 1.16 10.91 -0.55
N ILE A 186 0.75 10.07 0.38
CA ILE A 186 0.73 8.61 0.28
C ILE A 186 -0.72 8.16 0.22
N ASN A 187 -1.09 7.35 -0.77
CA ASN A 187 -2.44 6.83 -0.94
C ASN A 187 -2.40 5.33 -1.17
N ILE A 188 -2.86 4.57 -0.17
CA ILE A 188 -2.93 3.12 -0.16
C ILE A 188 -4.29 2.73 -0.75
N ILE A 189 -4.29 2.08 -1.90
CA ILE A 189 -5.51 1.72 -2.63
C ILE A 189 -5.75 0.22 -2.49
N THR A 190 -6.93 -0.15 -2.00
CA THR A 190 -7.32 -1.56 -1.87
C THR A 190 -8.10 -2.01 -3.10
N LYS A 191 -7.85 -3.26 -3.51
CA LYS A 191 -8.44 -3.88 -4.70
C LYS A 191 -9.95 -3.75 -4.73
N ASN A 192 -10.53 -3.73 -5.93
CA ASN A 192 -11.97 -3.94 -6.08
C ASN A 192 -12.37 -5.33 -5.54
N THR A 193 -13.56 -5.47 -4.97
CA THR A 193 -14.06 -6.77 -4.51
C THR A 193 -14.05 -7.85 -5.60
N LYS A 194 -14.26 -7.48 -6.87
CA LYS A 194 -14.15 -8.35 -8.06
C LYS A 194 -12.80 -9.07 -8.20
N GLU A 195 -11.71 -8.47 -7.74
CA GLU A 195 -10.37 -9.09 -7.78
C GLU A 195 -10.08 -10.02 -6.58
N THR A 196 -11.00 -10.09 -5.62
CA THR A 196 -10.78 -10.73 -4.31
C THR A 196 -11.68 -11.93 -4.04
N TYR A 197 -12.41 -12.42 -5.05
CA TYR A 197 -13.26 -13.61 -5.00
C TYR A 197 -12.54 -14.86 -4.46
N GLY A 198 -13.34 -15.76 -3.87
CA GLY A 198 -12.85 -17.01 -3.27
C GLY A 198 -12.25 -16.78 -1.88
N THR A 199 -11.50 -17.78 -1.42
CA THR A 199 -10.91 -17.79 -0.07
C THR A 199 -9.41 -17.52 -0.14
N LEU A 200 -8.91 -16.60 0.69
CA LEU A 200 -7.49 -16.48 1.01
C LEU A 200 -7.26 -16.99 2.44
N LEU A 201 -6.22 -17.81 2.61
CA LEU A 201 -5.62 -18.09 3.91
C LEU A 201 -4.11 -17.86 3.77
N SER A 202 -3.56 -17.02 4.64
CA SER A 202 -2.14 -16.66 4.66
C SER A 202 -1.67 -16.68 6.12
N THR A 203 -0.50 -17.24 6.38
CA THR A 203 0.02 -17.46 7.74
C THR A 203 1.53 -17.66 7.69
N GLY A 204 2.22 -17.32 8.77
CA GLY A 204 3.65 -17.42 8.87
C GLY A 204 4.14 -17.09 10.29
N GLY A 205 5.45 -17.19 10.47
CA GLY A 205 6.14 -16.88 11.71
C GLY A 205 7.65 -16.78 11.51
N GLY A 206 8.35 -16.09 12.40
CA GLY A 206 9.77 -15.82 12.34
C GLY A 206 10.35 -15.42 13.70
N ASN A 207 11.57 -14.86 13.71
CA ASN A 207 12.25 -14.43 14.93
C ASN A 207 11.61 -13.18 15.56
N LEU A 208 11.10 -12.27 14.73
CA LEU A 208 10.49 -11.01 15.15
C LEU A 208 8.97 -11.07 14.99
N ASP A 209 8.50 -11.43 13.80
CA ASP A 209 7.08 -11.74 13.54
C ASP A 209 6.73 -13.14 14.06
N GLN A 210 6.59 -13.28 15.37
CA GLN A 210 6.43 -14.56 16.07
C GLN A 210 5.26 -15.41 15.56
N GLY A 211 4.18 -14.79 15.05
CA GLY A 211 3.18 -15.50 14.26
C GLY A 211 2.04 -14.61 13.76
N PHE A 212 1.51 -14.92 12.58
CA PHE A 212 0.33 -14.26 12.02
C PHE A 212 -0.63 -15.23 11.32
N VAL A 213 -1.91 -14.84 11.26
CA VAL A 213 -2.97 -15.49 10.48
C VAL A 213 -3.85 -14.43 9.82
N ASN A 214 -3.99 -14.55 8.50
CA ASN A 214 -4.76 -13.69 7.61
C ASN A 214 -5.81 -14.56 6.90
N PHE A 215 -7.09 -14.20 7.00
CA PHE A 215 -8.19 -14.87 6.31
C PHE A 215 -9.05 -13.85 5.54
N ARG A 216 -9.44 -14.20 4.31
CA ARG A 216 -10.38 -13.44 3.47
C ARG A 216 -11.37 -14.37 2.80
N TYR A 217 -12.60 -13.93 2.66
CA TYR A 217 -13.60 -14.56 1.79
C TYR A 217 -14.28 -13.50 0.93
N GLY A 218 -14.18 -13.63 -0.40
CA GLY A 218 -14.83 -12.78 -1.40
C GLY A 218 -15.89 -13.53 -2.21
N SER A 219 -17.03 -12.90 -2.44
CA SER A 219 -18.20 -13.49 -3.12
C SER A 219 -19.13 -12.40 -3.68
N GLY A 220 -20.22 -12.79 -4.34
CA GLY A 220 -21.15 -11.88 -5.02
C GLY A 220 -21.83 -12.53 -6.22
N ASN A 221 -22.34 -11.71 -7.15
CA ASN A 221 -23.01 -12.17 -8.38
C ASN A 221 -22.14 -12.06 -9.66
N GLY A 222 -20.85 -11.79 -9.49
CA GLY A 222 -19.87 -11.59 -10.58
C GLY A 222 -20.05 -10.32 -11.41
N HIS A 223 -21.15 -9.59 -11.24
CA HIS A 223 -21.55 -8.47 -12.09
C HIS A 223 -21.72 -7.21 -11.24
N ASN A 224 -22.95 -6.96 -10.78
CA ASN A 224 -23.37 -5.73 -10.13
C ASN A 224 -23.03 -5.68 -8.64
N PHE A 225 -23.13 -6.78 -7.89
CA PHE A 225 -22.91 -6.78 -6.43
C PHE A 225 -21.83 -7.77 -6.02
N ASN A 226 -20.79 -7.26 -5.37
CA ASN A 226 -19.57 -7.97 -5.05
C ASN A 226 -19.12 -7.56 -3.64
N TYR A 227 -18.63 -8.49 -2.83
CA TYR A 227 -18.19 -8.21 -1.46
C TYR A 227 -17.00 -9.07 -1.03
N ARG A 228 -16.24 -8.58 -0.06
CA ARG A 228 -15.27 -9.36 0.72
C ARG A 228 -15.44 -9.10 2.20
N VAL A 229 -15.15 -10.11 3.00
CA VAL A 229 -14.92 -10.02 4.45
C VAL A 229 -13.53 -10.55 4.76
N TYR A 230 -12.87 -9.98 5.76
CA TYR A 230 -11.56 -10.41 6.21
C TYR A 230 -11.42 -10.39 7.74
N GLY A 231 -10.48 -11.19 8.23
CA GLY A 231 -10.00 -11.16 9.60
C GLY A 231 -8.51 -11.47 9.63
N LYS A 232 -7.74 -10.69 10.40
CA LYS A 232 -6.33 -10.92 10.65
C LYS A 232 -6.00 -10.84 12.12
N ALA A 233 -5.00 -11.61 12.55
CA ALA A 233 -4.39 -11.47 13.87
C ALA A 233 -2.90 -11.80 13.80
N PHE A 234 -2.07 -11.07 14.54
CA PHE A 234 -0.65 -11.33 14.64
C PHE A 234 -0.09 -11.02 16.03
N THR A 235 1.09 -11.56 16.28
CA THR A 235 1.97 -11.21 17.40
C THR A 235 3.39 -11.04 16.87
N ARG A 236 3.97 -9.88 17.16
CA ARG A 236 5.36 -9.50 16.88
C ARG A 236 6.07 -9.32 18.21
N GLY A 237 7.21 -9.97 18.36
CA GLY A 237 8.07 -9.86 19.53
C GLY A 237 8.77 -8.49 19.62
N PRO A 238 9.50 -8.26 20.72
CA PRO A 238 10.29 -7.05 20.93
C PRO A 238 11.49 -6.95 19.96
N GLU A 239 11.92 -5.74 19.64
CA GLU A 239 13.11 -5.47 18.84
C GLU A 239 14.41 -5.64 19.67
N PHE A 240 15.57 -5.47 19.04
CA PHE A 240 16.84 -5.42 19.75
C PHE A 240 17.06 -4.04 20.39
N HIS A 241 16.97 -3.98 21.72
CA HIS A 241 17.35 -2.80 22.51
C HIS A 241 18.75 -2.97 23.09
N SER A 242 19.54 -1.89 23.09
CA SER A 242 20.95 -1.90 23.52
C SER A 242 21.16 -2.14 25.02
N ASP A 243 20.12 -1.94 25.84
CA ASP A 243 20.11 -2.31 27.27
C ASP A 243 19.55 -3.72 27.53
N GLY A 244 19.24 -4.48 26.48
CA GLY A 244 18.77 -5.87 26.54
C GLY A 244 17.33 -6.04 27.01
N ARG A 245 16.56 -4.96 27.19
CA ARG A 245 15.15 -5.04 27.59
C ARG A 245 14.23 -5.44 26.44
N GLN A 246 13.01 -5.82 26.82
CA GLN A 246 11.94 -6.27 25.95
C GLN A 246 10.66 -5.60 26.44
N PHE A 247 10.19 -4.56 25.73
CA PHE A 247 9.08 -3.71 26.19
C PHE A 247 8.14 -3.24 25.06
N ASP A 248 8.42 -3.61 23.81
CA ASP A 248 7.82 -3.08 22.58
C ASP A 248 7.04 -4.14 21.77
N ASP A 249 6.72 -5.29 22.37
CA ASP A 249 5.95 -6.35 21.70
C ASP A 249 4.57 -5.85 21.26
N TRP A 250 4.10 -6.35 20.11
CA TRP A 250 2.94 -5.78 19.42
C TRP A 250 2.01 -6.90 18.96
N ARG A 251 0.75 -6.82 19.39
CA ARG A 251 -0.28 -7.82 19.09
C ARG A 251 -1.58 -7.13 18.71
N MET A 252 -2.12 -7.48 17.55
CA MET A 252 -3.35 -6.91 17.02
C MET A 252 -4.27 -8.00 16.47
N GLY A 253 -5.58 -7.77 16.60
CA GLY A 253 -6.62 -8.43 15.82
C GLY A 253 -7.47 -7.37 15.11
N GLN A 254 -7.75 -7.59 13.83
CA GLN A 254 -8.58 -6.71 13.00
C GLN A 254 -9.54 -7.55 12.16
N THR A 255 -10.75 -7.05 11.94
CA THR A 255 -11.71 -7.63 11.00
C THR A 255 -12.42 -6.53 10.24
N GLY A 256 -12.68 -6.74 8.96
CA GLY A 256 -13.36 -5.76 8.14
C GLY A 256 -14.03 -6.33 6.91
N PHE A 257 -14.67 -5.46 6.15
CA PHE A 257 -15.43 -5.79 4.96
C PHE A 257 -15.34 -4.68 3.92
N ARG A 258 -15.61 -5.05 2.67
CA ARG A 258 -15.90 -4.11 1.58
C ARG A 258 -16.99 -4.72 0.71
N ALA A 259 -17.93 -3.91 0.25
CA ALA A 259 -18.90 -4.24 -0.78
C ALA A 259 -18.85 -3.16 -1.87
N ASP A 260 -18.82 -3.58 -3.13
CA ASP A 260 -18.96 -2.71 -4.30
C ASP A 260 -20.25 -3.09 -5.06
N LEU A 261 -21.07 -2.08 -5.36
CA LEU A 261 -22.34 -2.18 -6.09
C LEU A 261 -22.30 -1.28 -7.33
N ASP A 262 -22.21 -1.88 -8.51
CA ASP A 262 -22.30 -1.22 -9.81
C ASP A 262 -23.73 -1.31 -10.36
N SER A 263 -24.27 -0.17 -10.79
CA SER A 263 -25.65 -0.03 -11.29
C SER A 263 -25.67 0.67 -12.66
N ASN A 264 -26.06 -0.11 -13.68
CA ASN A 264 -26.30 0.34 -15.07
C ASN A 264 -25.14 1.15 -15.67
N ASP A 265 -23.89 0.82 -15.34
CA ASP A 265 -22.64 1.49 -15.75
C ASP A 265 -22.62 3.01 -15.50
N ARG A 266 -23.47 3.50 -14.58
CA ARG A 266 -23.64 4.92 -14.25
C ARG A 266 -23.40 5.24 -12.79
N ASP A 267 -23.83 4.37 -11.88
CA ASP A 267 -23.73 4.58 -10.45
C ASP A 267 -22.93 3.43 -9.81
N THR A 268 -21.76 3.75 -9.25
CA THR A 268 -20.96 2.82 -8.44
C THR A 268 -21.01 3.25 -6.98
N PHE A 269 -21.37 2.33 -6.09
CA PHE A 269 -21.36 2.52 -4.64
C PHE A 269 -20.33 1.58 -4.00
N THR A 270 -19.44 2.11 -3.17
CA THR A 270 -18.56 1.32 -2.29
C THR A 270 -18.97 1.56 -0.84
N LEU A 271 -19.11 0.49 -0.06
CA LEU A 271 -19.27 0.54 1.38
C LEU A 271 -18.21 -0.36 2.02
N GLN A 272 -17.36 0.19 2.87
CA GLN A 272 -16.32 -0.59 3.57
C GLN A 272 -16.11 -0.12 5.00
N GLY A 273 -15.57 -0.99 5.83
CA GLY A 273 -15.26 -0.67 7.21
C GLY A 273 -14.51 -1.79 7.91
N ASP A 274 -13.85 -1.46 9.01
CA ASP A 274 -13.11 -2.41 9.83
C ASP A 274 -13.15 -2.03 11.31
N LEU A 275 -12.87 -3.02 12.15
CA LEU A 275 -12.77 -2.94 13.60
C LEU A 275 -11.44 -3.57 14.02
N TYR A 276 -10.68 -2.87 14.86
CA TYR A 276 -9.40 -3.36 15.39
C TYR A 276 -9.36 -3.31 16.92
N ARG A 277 -8.61 -4.24 17.51
CA ARG A 277 -8.19 -4.19 18.91
C ARG A 277 -6.83 -4.84 19.08
N GLY A 278 -5.98 -4.26 19.91
CA GLY A 278 -4.70 -4.85 20.26
C GLY A 278 -3.97 -4.09 21.35
N GLU A 279 -2.71 -4.43 21.50
CA GLU A 279 -1.78 -3.86 22.45
C GLU A 279 -0.43 -3.62 21.77
N ALA A 280 0.18 -2.48 22.08
CA ALA A 280 1.51 -2.11 21.63
C ALA A 280 2.38 -1.74 22.83
N GLY A 281 3.40 -2.54 23.10
CA GLY A 281 4.39 -2.30 24.13
C GLY A 281 5.08 -0.95 23.94
N GLN A 282 5.38 -0.28 25.05
CA GLN A 282 6.12 0.97 25.07
C GLN A 282 6.87 1.09 26.40
N ARG A 283 7.91 1.92 26.40
CA ARG A 283 8.62 2.38 27.58
C ARG A 283 8.62 3.90 27.62
N LEU A 284 8.02 4.46 28.67
CA LEU A 284 7.91 5.91 28.86
C LEU A 284 8.62 6.31 30.15
N GLN A 285 9.42 7.39 30.09
CA GLN A 285 9.93 8.04 31.29
C GLN A 285 8.87 9.00 31.82
N ILE A 286 8.12 8.58 32.83
CA ILE A 286 7.10 9.40 33.47
C ILE A 286 7.76 10.29 34.53
N THR A 287 7.51 11.59 34.45
CA THR A 287 7.98 12.57 35.43
C THR A 287 6.97 12.72 36.56
N SER A 288 7.45 12.89 37.80
CA SER A 288 6.68 13.22 38.98
C SER A 288 7.29 14.41 39.70
N TYR A 289 6.48 15.17 40.44
CA TYR A 289 6.95 16.21 41.34
C TYR A 289 7.48 15.64 42.67
N SER A 290 7.18 14.38 42.99
CA SER A 290 7.77 13.64 44.11
C SER A 290 8.98 12.79 43.68
N GLN A 291 9.92 12.51 44.60
CA GLN A 291 10.97 11.51 44.36
C GLN A 291 10.35 10.15 43.96
N PRO A 292 10.95 9.41 43.01
CA PRO A 292 12.27 9.61 42.37
C PRO A 292 12.33 10.66 41.25
N TYR A 293 11.30 11.51 41.09
CA TYR A 293 11.12 12.56 40.08
C TYR A 293 11.00 12.09 38.63
N THR A 294 11.62 10.98 38.25
CA THR A 294 11.29 10.25 37.02
C THR A 294 11.23 8.75 37.28
N THR A 295 10.38 8.03 36.55
CA THR A 295 10.25 6.56 36.61
C THR A 295 10.09 6.03 35.19
N ASN A 296 10.88 5.03 34.83
CA ASN A 296 10.66 4.28 33.59
C ASN A 296 9.48 3.34 33.80
N VAL A 297 8.40 3.53 33.04
CA VAL A 297 7.22 2.67 33.02
C VAL A 297 7.20 1.90 31.71
N GLU A 298 7.28 0.58 31.82
CA GLU A 298 7.13 -0.37 30.73
C GLU A 298 5.71 -0.94 30.83
N GLN A 299 4.84 -0.55 29.89
CA GLN A 299 3.40 -0.87 29.94
C GLN A 299 2.81 -0.82 28.53
N ASN A 300 2.05 -1.84 28.16
CA ASN A 300 1.31 -1.88 26.89
C ASN A 300 0.34 -0.70 26.76
N THR A 301 0.37 -0.05 25.58
CA THR A 301 -0.73 0.80 25.14
C THR A 301 -1.91 -0.08 24.75
N GLU A 302 -3.10 0.16 25.30
CA GLU A 302 -4.33 -0.45 24.78
C GLU A 302 -4.81 0.32 23.55
N LEU A 303 -5.10 -0.40 22.47
CA LEU A 303 -5.51 0.14 21.17
C LEU A 303 -6.86 -0.48 20.77
N ALA A 304 -7.86 0.36 20.46
CA ALA A 304 -9.11 -0.12 19.90
C ALA A 304 -9.79 0.95 19.04
N GLY A 305 -10.41 0.53 17.94
CA GLY A 305 -11.11 1.47 17.06
C GLY A 305 -11.75 0.79 15.87
N GLY A 306 -12.14 1.61 14.90
CA GLY A 306 -12.72 1.17 13.65
C GLY A 306 -13.35 2.30 12.86
N ASN A 307 -13.71 2.02 11.62
CA ASN A 307 -14.25 3.02 10.70
C ASN A 307 -15.32 2.42 9.77
N LEU A 308 -16.13 3.30 9.20
CA LEU A 308 -17.11 3.01 8.16
C LEU A 308 -17.03 4.11 7.10
N MET A 309 -16.77 3.75 5.85
CA MET A 309 -16.67 4.65 4.71
C MET A 309 -17.68 4.24 3.63
N GLY A 310 -18.45 5.22 3.15
CA GLY A 310 -19.33 5.10 2.00
C GLY A 310 -18.88 6.04 0.88
N ARG A 311 -18.82 5.54 -0.35
CA ARG A 311 -18.55 6.33 -1.56
C ARG A 311 -19.62 6.04 -2.61
N TRP A 312 -20.09 7.08 -3.26
CA TRP A 312 -20.92 7.02 -4.47
C TRP A 312 -20.22 7.80 -5.57
N LYS A 313 -19.98 7.15 -6.72
CA LYS A 313 -19.56 7.79 -7.97
C LYS A 313 -20.68 7.69 -8.99
N ARG A 314 -21.03 8.81 -9.63
CA ARG A 314 -22.06 8.89 -10.66
C ARG A 314 -21.51 9.49 -11.95
N VAL A 315 -21.56 8.74 -13.04
CA VAL A 315 -21.24 9.18 -14.39
C VAL A 315 -22.51 9.69 -15.07
N PHE A 316 -22.57 10.99 -15.35
CA PHE A 316 -23.65 11.60 -16.14
C PHE A 316 -23.39 11.46 -17.65
N SER A 317 -22.12 11.54 -18.06
CA SER A 317 -21.67 11.39 -19.44
C SER A 317 -20.17 11.12 -19.49
N ASN A 318 -19.63 10.84 -20.67
CA ASN A 318 -18.18 10.82 -20.95
C ASN A 318 -17.47 12.18 -20.72
N ARG A 319 -18.18 13.23 -20.30
CA ARG A 319 -17.67 14.56 -19.97
C ARG A 319 -18.03 15.05 -18.57
N SER A 320 -18.81 14.32 -17.78
CA SER A 320 -19.24 14.80 -16.46
C SER A 320 -19.49 13.64 -15.51
N ASN A 321 -18.79 13.63 -14.37
CA ASN A 321 -19.03 12.69 -13.28
C ASN A 321 -18.85 13.37 -11.92
N ILE A 322 -19.57 12.89 -10.91
CA ILE A 322 -19.43 13.32 -9.52
C ILE A 322 -19.01 12.16 -8.64
N GLN A 323 -18.31 12.49 -7.55
CA GLN A 323 -18.05 11.57 -6.44
C GLN A 323 -18.47 12.24 -5.13
N LEU A 324 -19.22 11.51 -4.31
CA LEU A 324 -19.47 11.83 -2.92
C LEU A 324 -18.88 10.73 -2.05
N GLN A 325 -18.00 11.10 -1.12
CA GLN A 325 -17.45 10.21 -0.10
C GLN A 325 -17.80 10.73 1.27
N THR A 326 -18.09 9.83 2.20
CA THR A 326 -18.19 10.13 3.64
C THR A 326 -17.60 9.00 4.45
N TYR A 327 -17.01 9.31 5.60
CA TYR A 327 -16.64 8.30 6.57
C TYR A 327 -16.84 8.76 8.01
N TYR A 328 -16.98 7.77 8.89
CA TYR A 328 -16.85 7.89 10.33
C TYR A 328 -15.67 7.02 10.79
N ASP A 329 -14.81 7.55 11.64
CA ASP A 329 -13.69 6.83 12.28
C ASP A 329 -13.76 7.07 13.80
N ARG A 330 -13.61 5.99 14.58
CA ARG A 330 -13.45 6.05 16.02
C ARG A 330 -12.15 5.40 16.44
N THR A 331 -11.36 6.11 17.22
CA THR A 331 -10.09 5.63 17.78
C THR A 331 -10.05 5.88 19.28
N ASN A 332 -9.75 4.83 20.06
CA ASN A 332 -9.46 4.88 21.50
C ASN A 332 -8.02 4.39 21.72
N ARG A 333 -7.23 5.13 22.51
CA ARG A 333 -5.83 4.81 22.86
C ARG A 333 -5.57 5.12 24.33
N THR A 334 -5.14 4.12 25.11
CA THR A 334 -4.82 4.30 26.54
C THR A 334 -3.35 3.98 26.78
N GLN A 335 -2.54 4.99 27.12
CA GLN A 335 -1.12 4.86 27.44
C GLN A 335 -0.80 5.33 28.86
N ALA A 336 0.40 5.03 29.35
CA ALA A 336 0.76 5.21 30.77
C ALA A 336 0.75 6.66 31.28
N ASN A 337 0.77 7.67 30.39
CA ASN A 337 0.79 9.09 30.74
C ASN A 337 -0.47 9.88 30.33
N PHE A 338 -1.25 9.43 29.34
CA PHE A 338 -2.57 9.96 29.00
C PHE A 338 -3.42 8.93 28.25
N ALA A 339 -4.72 9.17 28.13
CA ALA A 339 -5.60 8.44 27.22
C ALA A 339 -6.29 9.39 26.24
N GLU A 340 -6.55 8.94 25.01
CA GLU A 340 -7.35 9.66 24.02
C GLU A 340 -8.54 8.79 23.59
N SER A 341 -9.71 9.41 23.47
CA SER A 341 -10.81 8.87 22.65
C SER A 341 -11.26 9.94 21.66
N ARG A 342 -11.40 9.54 20.39
CA ARG A 342 -11.67 10.46 19.28
C ARG A 342 -12.70 9.87 18.31
N ASP A 343 -13.62 10.73 17.90
CA ASP A 343 -14.68 10.48 16.92
C ASP A 343 -14.51 11.47 15.76
N THR A 344 -14.26 10.98 14.55
CA THR A 344 -14.11 11.81 13.34
C THR A 344 -15.20 11.49 12.33
N PHE A 345 -15.85 12.53 11.81
CA PHE A 345 -16.79 12.46 10.69
C PHE A 345 -16.33 13.36 9.55
N ASP A 346 -16.48 12.91 8.32
CA ASP A 346 -15.93 13.56 7.12
C ASP A 346 -16.88 13.40 5.92
N ILE A 347 -16.95 14.44 5.09
CA ILE A 347 -17.61 14.44 3.79
C ILE A 347 -16.68 15.13 2.78
N ASP A 348 -16.45 14.49 1.63
CA ASP A 348 -15.71 15.02 0.48
C ASP A 348 -16.55 14.83 -0.79
N PHE A 349 -16.88 15.94 -1.46
CA PHE A 349 -17.59 15.99 -2.73
C PHE A 349 -16.67 16.51 -3.83
N VAL A 350 -16.74 15.88 -5.01
CA VAL A 350 -15.96 16.23 -6.19
C VAL A 350 -16.86 16.20 -7.43
N HIS A 351 -16.70 17.17 -8.33
CA HIS A 351 -17.28 17.17 -9.66
C HIS A 351 -16.17 17.38 -10.70
N HIS A 352 -16.05 16.43 -11.62
CA HIS A 352 -15.19 16.52 -12.80
C HIS A 352 -16.02 16.82 -14.05
N LEU A 353 -15.59 17.83 -14.82
CA LEU A 353 -16.26 18.33 -16.03
C LEU A 353 -15.26 18.58 -17.16
N LYS A 354 -15.39 17.84 -18.27
CA LYS A 354 -14.59 18.03 -19.49
C LYS A 354 -15.34 18.88 -20.52
N LEU A 355 -14.77 20.03 -20.87
CA LEU A 355 -15.35 20.98 -21.83
C LEU A 355 -15.14 20.53 -23.29
N SER A 356 -15.92 21.10 -24.21
CA SER A 356 -15.95 20.70 -25.62
C SER A 356 -14.62 20.89 -26.36
N TRP A 357 -13.84 21.90 -25.98
CA TRP A 357 -12.48 22.16 -26.50
C TRP A 357 -11.37 21.36 -25.77
N GLY A 358 -11.73 20.51 -24.81
CA GLY A 358 -10.81 19.55 -24.19
C GLY A 358 -10.20 19.95 -22.83
N GLN A 359 -10.53 21.14 -22.29
CA GLN A 359 -10.21 21.51 -20.90
C GLN A 359 -10.86 20.53 -19.92
N GLU A 360 -10.16 20.21 -18.83
CA GLU A 360 -10.67 19.37 -17.75
C GLU A 360 -10.75 20.19 -16.45
N PHE A 361 -11.98 20.53 -16.07
CA PHE A 361 -12.30 21.33 -14.90
C PHE A 361 -12.70 20.42 -13.74
N LEU A 362 -12.05 20.59 -12.60
CA LEU A 362 -12.23 19.78 -11.40
C LEU A 362 -12.45 20.70 -10.21
N TRP A 363 -13.56 20.52 -9.50
CA TRP A 363 -13.82 21.25 -8.26
C TRP A 363 -14.43 20.35 -7.20
N GLY A 364 -14.39 20.80 -5.96
CA GLY A 364 -14.99 20.07 -4.87
C GLY A 364 -15.07 20.83 -3.56
N LEU A 365 -15.85 20.27 -2.63
CA LEU A 365 -16.16 20.81 -1.32
C LEU A 365 -16.01 19.68 -0.30
N GLY A 366 -15.54 19.99 0.90
CA GLY A 366 -15.50 19.00 1.97
C GLY A 366 -15.47 19.59 3.37
N THR A 367 -15.87 18.77 4.34
CA THR A 367 -15.80 19.11 5.76
C THR A 367 -15.36 17.92 6.58
N ARG A 368 -14.62 18.17 7.65
CA ARG A 368 -14.25 17.19 8.67
C ARG A 368 -14.53 17.79 10.04
N ILE A 369 -15.19 17.02 10.89
CA ILE A 369 -15.46 17.33 12.29
C ILE A 369 -14.87 16.20 13.12
N SER A 370 -13.92 16.54 14.00
CA SER A 370 -13.18 15.60 14.83
C SER A 370 -13.34 16.02 16.29
N SER A 371 -14.07 15.25 17.08
CA SER A 371 -14.22 15.49 18.52
C SER A 371 -13.32 14.55 19.29
N GLY A 372 -12.47 15.08 20.17
CA GLY A 372 -11.48 14.32 20.92
C GLY A 372 -11.44 14.71 22.39
N ASN A 373 -11.53 13.71 23.27
CA ASN A 373 -11.26 13.85 24.70
C ASN A 373 -9.89 13.24 25.02
N ALA A 374 -9.03 14.01 25.69
CA ALA A 374 -7.70 13.60 26.14
C ALA A 374 -7.66 13.59 27.68
N THR A 375 -7.84 12.40 28.26
CA THR A 375 -7.87 12.19 29.71
C THR A 375 -6.45 12.22 30.28
N GLN A 376 -6.20 13.12 31.22
CA GLN A 376 -4.97 13.16 32.01
C GLN A 376 -4.83 11.90 32.87
N VAL A 377 -3.72 11.17 32.73
CA VAL A 377 -3.39 10.01 33.58
C VAL A 377 -2.29 10.35 34.60
N VAL A 378 -1.39 11.30 34.29
CA VAL A 378 -0.36 11.77 35.23
C VAL A 378 -0.34 13.30 35.35
N PRO A 379 -0.07 13.89 36.54
CA PRO A 379 -0.08 15.35 36.74
C PRO A 379 0.91 16.15 35.87
N THR A 380 1.87 15.48 35.26
CA THR A 380 2.92 16.06 34.40
C THR A 380 2.58 16.07 32.92
N VAL A 381 1.43 15.53 32.50
CA VAL A 381 0.92 15.58 31.11
C VAL A 381 -0.55 15.98 31.11
N ALA A 382 -0.91 17.07 30.44
CA ALA A 382 -2.27 17.56 30.30
C ALA A 382 -2.52 18.14 28.90
N PHE A 383 -3.79 18.16 28.47
CA PHE A 383 -4.26 19.00 27.37
C PHE A 383 -5.34 19.93 27.93
N THR A 384 -5.27 21.22 27.62
CA THR A 384 -6.17 22.24 28.17
C THR A 384 -6.79 23.07 27.05
N PRO A 385 -8.09 22.90 26.73
CA PRO A 385 -9.08 22.02 27.37
C PRO A 385 -8.81 20.53 27.14
N ASP A 386 -9.42 19.67 27.97
CA ASP A 386 -9.35 18.20 27.90
C ASP A 386 -10.25 17.63 26.79
N HIS A 387 -11.36 18.30 26.47
CA HIS A 387 -12.20 18.03 25.31
C HIS A 387 -12.11 19.17 24.28
N LEU A 388 -11.88 18.81 23.01
CA LEU A 388 -11.86 19.73 21.87
C LEU A 388 -12.62 19.15 20.67
N THR A 389 -13.23 20.02 19.86
CA THR A 389 -13.83 19.64 18.57
C THR A 389 -13.18 20.42 17.43
N ASP A 390 -12.27 19.76 16.73
CA ASP A 390 -11.60 20.24 15.52
C ASP A 390 -12.60 20.31 14.37
N LYS A 391 -12.62 21.42 13.63
CA LYS A 391 -13.43 21.58 12.42
C LYS A 391 -12.53 22.04 11.28
N LEU A 392 -12.68 21.40 10.14
CA LEU A 392 -12.03 21.75 8.88
C LEU A 392 -13.11 21.87 7.82
N TYR A 393 -13.13 22.99 7.11
CA TYR A 393 -13.91 23.18 5.88
C TYR A 393 -12.93 23.42 4.74
N ASN A 394 -13.19 22.88 3.57
CA ASN A 394 -12.33 23.08 2.40
C ASN A 394 -13.13 23.15 1.11
N ALA A 395 -12.62 23.93 0.17
CA ALA A 395 -13.08 24.01 -1.21
C ALA A 395 -11.83 24.00 -2.11
N PHE A 396 -11.91 23.34 -3.27
CA PHE A 396 -10.80 23.35 -4.23
C PHE A 396 -11.30 23.48 -5.66
N ILE A 397 -10.43 24.03 -6.50
CA ILE A 397 -10.68 24.28 -7.93
C ILE A 397 -9.37 24.04 -8.69
N GLN A 398 -9.46 23.34 -9.81
CA GLN A 398 -8.36 23.07 -10.73
C GLN A 398 -8.89 23.04 -12.17
N ASP A 399 -8.14 23.63 -13.10
CA ASP A 399 -8.38 23.59 -14.54
C ASP A 399 -7.13 23.07 -15.24
N GLU A 400 -7.25 22.03 -16.05
CA GLU A 400 -6.20 21.60 -16.97
C GLU A 400 -6.50 22.07 -18.40
N ILE A 401 -5.59 22.91 -18.90
CA ILE A 401 -5.71 23.65 -20.15
C ILE A 401 -4.78 23.02 -21.20
N PRO A 402 -5.30 22.29 -22.21
CA PRO A 402 -4.49 21.76 -23.30
C PRO A 402 -4.08 22.88 -24.27
N ILE A 403 -2.86 23.40 -24.10
CA ILE A 403 -2.25 24.40 -24.99
C ILE A 403 -1.94 23.78 -26.36
N VAL A 404 -1.51 22.51 -26.38
CA VAL A 404 -1.42 21.68 -27.59
C VAL A 404 -2.03 20.31 -27.27
N PRO A 405 -3.15 19.91 -27.92
CA PRO A 405 -3.85 18.67 -27.60
C PRO A 405 -2.93 17.45 -27.57
N ASN A 406 -2.98 16.70 -26.46
CA ASN A 406 -2.18 15.50 -26.19
C ASN A 406 -0.65 15.71 -26.22
N ARG A 407 -0.15 16.96 -26.16
CA ARG A 407 1.30 17.28 -26.19
C ARG A 407 1.75 18.32 -25.18
N LEU A 408 0.92 19.31 -24.85
CA LEU A 408 1.26 20.36 -23.89
C LEU A 408 0.00 20.78 -23.15
N SER A 409 -0.03 20.58 -21.83
CA SER A 409 -1.06 21.14 -20.96
C SER A 409 -0.46 21.96 -19.82
N ILE A 410 -1.24 22.92 -19.35
CA ILE A 410 -0.96 23.72 -18.15
C ILE A 410 -2.09 23.47 -17.17
N THR A 411 -1.76 23.04 -15.95
CA THR A 411 -2.72 22.82 -14.87
C THR A 411 -2.59 23.97 -13.87
N VAL A 412 -3.68 24.67 -13.58
CA VAL A 412 -3.73 25.71 -12.54
C VAL A 412 -4.82 25.39 -11.54
N GLY A 413 -4.57 25.63 -10.26
CA GLY A 413 -5.58 25.37 -9.23
C GLY A 413 -5.23 25.96 -7.87
N SER A 414 -6.20 25.97 -6.96
CA SER A 414 -6.01 26.35 -5.56
C SER A 414 -6.94 25.57 -4.65
N LYS A 415 -6.44 25.20 -3.47
CA LYS A 415 -7.26 24.73 -2.36
C LYS A 415 -7.38 25.80 -1.30
N PHE A 416 -8.62 26.10 -0.92
CA PHE A 416 -8.96 27.01 0.17
C PHE A 416 -9.47 26.20 1.35
N LEU A 417 -9.01 26.50 2.55
CA LEU A 417 -9.47 25.82 3.77
C LEU A 417 -9.66 26.78 4.92
N HIS A 418 -10.57 26.44 5.83
CA HIS A 418 -10.78 27.12 7.09
C HIS A 418 -10.75 26.11 8.24
N ASN A 419 -9.98 26.39 9.29
CA ASN A 419 -9.75 25.47 10.41
C ASN A 419 -9.65 26.21 11.77
N ASN A 420 -9.89 25.49 12.87
CA ASN A 420 -9.87 26.04 14.24
C ASN A 420 -8.55 26.75 14.61
N TYR A 421 -7.42 26.28 14.09
CA TYR A 421 -6.08 26.68 14.52
C TYR A 421 -5.58 27.90 13.75
N SER A 422 -5.27 27.76 12.46
CA SER A 422 -4.72 28.85 11.63
C SER A 422 -5.77 29.68 10.87
N GLY A 423 -7.06 29.41 11.05
CA GLY A 423 -8.11 30.14 10.33
C GLY A 423 -8.12 29.80 8.84
N PHE A 424 -8.05 30.81 7.97
CA PHE A 424 -8.16 30.67 6.51
C PHE A 424 -6.79 30.53 5.83
N GLU A 425 -6.65 29.54 4.94
CA GLU A 425 -5.44 29.27 4.17
C GLU A 425 -5.74 28.99 2.69
N ALA A 426 -4.82 29.39 1.81
CA ALA A 426 -4.89 29.16 0.36
C ALA A 426 -3.62 28.45 -0.17
N GLN A 427 -3.80 27.38 -0.94
CA GLN A 427 -2.73 26.53 -1.48
C GLN A 427 -2.79 26.46 -3.01
N PRO A 428 -2.35 27.52 -3.71
CA PRO A 428 -2.28 27.55 -5.16
C PRO A 428 -1.12 26.69 -5.70
N SER A 429 -1.33 26.14 -6.91
CA SER A 429 -0.27 25.58 -7.75
C SER A 429 -0.45 25.94 -9.22
N ALA A 430 0.66 26.10 -9.93
CA ALA A 430 0.72 26.09 -11.38
C ALA A 430 1.67 24.97 -11.83
N ARG A 431 1.27 24.20 -12.84
CA ARG A 431 2.01 23.05 -13.36
C ARG A 431 2.00 23.04 -14.89
N VAL A 432 3.02 22.45 -15.50
CA VAL A 432 3.12 22.23 -16.94
C VAL A 432 3.49 20.78 -17.22
N LEU A 433 2.88 20.20 -18.25
CA LEU A 433 3.11 18.84 -18.73
C LEU A 433 3.40 18.90 -20.24
N TRP A 434 4.59 18.45 -20.67
CA TRP A 434 5.00 18.44 -22.07
C TRP A 434 5.38 17.02 -22.50
N THR A 435 4.60 16.45 -23.43
CA THR A 435 4.77 15.11 -24.00
C THR A 435 5.18 15.20 -25.48
N PRO A 436 6.46 15.50 -25.80
CA PRO A 436 6.94 15.60 -27.18
C PRO A 436 6.83 14.28 -27.96
N THR A 437 6.86 13.13 -27.26
CA THR A 437 6.52 11.82 -27.82
C THR A 437 5.72 11.00 -26.80
N PRO A 438 4.98 9.95 -27.20
CA PRO A 438 4.29 9.05 -26.27
C PRO A 438 5.21 8.27 -25.29
N ARG A 439 6.54 8.42 -25.38
CA ARG A 439 7.53 7.78 -24.51
C ARG A 439 8.42 8.78 -23.77
N GLN A 440 8.10 10.07 -23.82
CA GLN A 440 8.87 11.13 -23.16
C GLN A 440 7.91 12.17 -22.60
N THR A 441 8.04 12.43 -21.29
CA THR A 441 7.29 13.47 -20.59
C THR A 441 8.27 14.34 -19.83
N PHE A 442 8.25 15.65 -20.10
CA PHE A 442 8.82 16.67 -19.23
C PHE A 442 7.69 17.29 -18.41
N TRP A 443 7.95 17.64 -17.16
CA TRP A 443 6.99 18.34 -16.31
C TRP A 443 7.68 19.34 -15.40
N GLY A 444 6.91 20.32 -14.93
CA GLY A 444 7.36 21.30 -13.93
C GLY A 444 6.19 21.81 -13.11
N ALA A 445 6.46 22.19 -11.86
CA ALA A 445 5.46 22.64 -10.90
C ALA A 445 5.99 23.74 -9.98
N VAL A 446 5.12 24.67 -9.62
CA VAL A 446 5.30 25.60 -8.49
C VAL A 446 4.06 25.51 -7.61
N THR A 447 4.21 25.18 -6.34
CA THR A 447 3.09 24.93 -5.41
C THR A 447 3.35 25.56 -4.04
N ARG A 448 2.38 26.31 -3.50
CA ARG A 448 2.33 26.62 -2.06
C ARG A 448 1.59 25.51 -1.33
N ALA A 449 2.20 24.96 -0.28
CA ALA A 449 1.55 24.09 0.67
C ALA A 449 1.72 24.62 2.10
N VAL A 450 0.82 24.23 2.99
CA VAL A 450 0.89 24.57 4.43
C VAL A 450 0.68 23.36 5.30
N ARG A 451 1.36 23.34 6.46
CA ARG A 451 1.01 22.47 7.57
C ARG A 451 0.28 23.30 8.61
N THR A 452 -0.96 22.92 8.94
CA THR A 452 -1.72 23.57 10.03
C THR A 452 -1.17 23.11 11.39
N PRO A 453 -1.30 23.92 12.44
CA PRO A 453 -1.03 23.49 13.82
C PRO A 453 -1.84 22.25 14.23
N SER A 454 -1.48 21.72 15.41
CA SER A 454 -2.10 20.58 16.06
C SER A 454 -2.33 20.85 17.54
N ARG A 455 -3.11 19.98 18.18
CA ARG A 455 -3.43 20.10 19.61
C ARG A 455 -2.18 19.97 20.51
N VAL A 456 -1.16 19.24 20.07
CA VAL A 456 0.16 19.17 20.73
C VAL A 456 0.90 20.52 20.69
N GLU A 457 0.66 21.33 19.68
CA GLU A 457 1.36 22.61 19.47
C GLU A 457 0.63 23.78 20.13
N GLU A 458 -0.69 23.69 20.35
CA GLU A 458 -1.51 24.73 20.98
C GLU A 458 -1.96 24.46 22.43
N ASP A 459 -2.30 23.22 22.80
CA ASP A 459 -3.04 22.91 24.05
C ASP A 459 -2.29 21.96 25.01
N LEU A 460 -1.19 21.32 24.58
CA LEU A 460 -0.42 20.41 25.42
C LEU A 460 0.35 21.14 26.53
N GLN A 461 0.39 20.57 27.71
CA GLN A 461 1.39 20.84 28.73
C GLN A 461 2.08 19.53 29.14
N ILE A 462 3.40 19.45 28.96
CA ILE A 462 4.21 18.31 29.41
C ILE A 462 5.43 18.78 30.20
N THR A 463 5.58 18.25 31.41
CA THR A 463 6.65 18.59 32.36
C THR A 463 7.64 17.45 32.49
N GLY A 464 8.94 17.74 32.40
CA GLY A 464 10.02 16.75 32.39
C GLY A 464 11.20 17.08 33.30
N LEU A 465 11.79 16.04 33.90
CA LEU A 465 13.04 16.05 34.66
C LEU A 465 14.20 16.82 33.98
N PHE A 466 14.50 18.08 34.34
CA PHE A 466 15.74 18.75 33.87
C PHE A 466 16.92 18.48 34.82
N MET A 467 16.79 18.82 36.11
CA MET A 467 17.80 18.52 37.15
C MET A 467 17.13 18.22 38.49
N SER A 468 17.69 17.33 39.30
CA SER A 468 17.17 17.04 40.65
C SER A 468 17.73 17.92 41.76
N ASN A 469 18.82 18.67 41.52
CA ASN A 469 19.42 19.59 42.49
C ASN A 469 20.18 20.75 41.79
N PRO A 470 19.74 22.02 41.94
CA PRO A 470 18.44 22.43 42.45
C PRO A 470 17.30 21.77 41.66
N LEU A 471 16.17 21.50 42.31
CA LEU A 471 15.06 20.78 41.67
C LEU A 471 14.46 21.64 40.54
N THR A 472 14.61 21.15 39.32
CA THR A 472 14.37 21.91 38.09
C THR A 472 13.54 21.12 37.09
N PHE A 473 12.33 21.64 36.91
CA PHE A 473 11.37 21.52 35.82
C PHE A 473 11.92 21.97 34.45
N TYR A 474 11.77 21.20 33.36
CA TYR A 474 11.40 21.82 32.08
C TYR A 474 9.91 21.58 31.83
N ARG A 475 9.21 22.53 31.21
CA ARG A 475 7.80 22.37 30.84
C ARG A 475 7.57 22.88 29.42
N ILE A 476 7.22 21.98 28.51
CA ILE A 476 6.74 22.35 27.18
C ILE A 476 5.28 22.77 27.32
N ILE A 477 4.96 23.96 26.78
CA ILE A 477 3.66 24.60 26.83
C ILE A 477 3.25 24.93 25.39
N GLY A 478 2.14 24.35 24.95
CA GLY A 478 1.49 24.70 23.69
C GLY A 478 1.05 26.16 23.69
N ASP A 479 1.11 26.81 22.53
CA ASP A 479 0.86 28.25 22.45
C ASP A 479 0.14 28.66 21.16
N ARG A 480 -1.03 29.28 21.33
CA ARG A 480 -1.98 29.67 20.28
C ARG A 480 -1.54 30.86 19.41
N LYS A 481 -0.28 31.30 19.51
CA LYS A 481 0.36 32.15 18.49
C LYS A 481 1.24 31.34 17.52
N PHE A 482 1.28 30.02 17.66
CA PHE A 482 1.94 29.15 16.69
C PHE A 482 1.07 29.05 15.42
N THR A 483 1.56 29.58 14.31
CA THR A 483 0.85 29.64 13.01
C THR A 483 1.19 28.46 12.11
N SER A 484 0.54 28.36 10.95
CA SER A 484 0.89 27.36 9.93
C SER A 484 2.38 27.43 9.55
N GLU A 485 3.02 26.28 9.39
CA GLU A 485 4.33 26.19 8.71
C GLU A 485 4.09 26.22 7.19
N THR A 486 4.89 26.96 6.42
CA THR A 486 4.63 27.19 4.99
C THR A 486 5.78 26.74 4.09
N LEU A 487 5.42 26.25 2.89
CA LEU A 487 6.35 25.82 1.85
C LEU A 487 5.94 26.42 0.50
N ILE A 488 6.90 26.97 -0.24
CA ILE A 488 6.83 27.13 -1.69
C ILE A 488 7.81 26.13 -2.33
N GLY A 489 7.26 25.10 -2.96
CA GLY A 489 8.03 24.07 -3.67
C GLY A 489 8.10 24.36 -5.17
N TYR A 490 9.30 24.27 -5.72
CA TYR A 490 9.61 24.34 -7.15
C TYR A 490 10.14 22.97 -7.58
N GLU A 491 9.52 22.36 -8.60
CA GLU A 491 9.89 21.03 -9.06
C GLU A 491 9.98 20.97 -10.59
N VAL A 492 10.90 20.17 -11.11
CA VAL A 492 10.99 19.79 -12.52
C VAL A 492 11.31 18.31 -12.64
N GLY A 493 10.89 17.66 -13.73
CA GLY A 493 11.24 16.27 -13.95
C GLY A 493 11.09 15.80 -15.40
N TYR A 494 11.63 14.60 -15.63
CA TYR A 494 11.68 13.95 -16.93
C TYR A 494 11.45 12.44 -16.77
N ARG A 495 10.45 11.92 -17.49
CA ARG A 495 10.14 10.50 -17.59
C ARG A 495 10.38 10.02 -19.01
N SER A 496 11.00 8.86 -19.17
CA SER A 496 11.06 8.21 -20.48
C SER A 496 11.13 6.69 -20.44
N LEU A 497 10.33 6.06 -21.31
CA LEU A 497 10.51 4.69 -21.75
C LEU A 497 11.52 4.67 -22.91
N ILE A 498 12.80 4.80 -22.59
CA ILE A 498 13.90 4.95 -23.56
C ILE A 498 13.98 3.73 -24.49
N LYS A 499 13.68 2.54 -23.95
CA LYS A 499 13.46 1.29 -24.70
C LYS A 499 12.29 0.55 -24.05
N PRO A 500 11.60 -0.37 -24.76
CA PRO A 500 10.62 -1.30 -24.17
C PRO A 500 11.05 -1.88 -22.82
N LYS A 501 12.34 -2.24 -22.71
CA LYS A 501 12.94 -2.84 -21.51
C LYS A 501 13.57 -1.86 -20.52
N PHE A 502 13.49 -0.54 -20.71
CA PHE A 502 14.14 0.43 -19.82
C PHE A 502 13.31 1.71 -19.64
N TYR A 503 12.81 1.89 -18.42
CA TYR A 503 12.11 3.08 -17.95
C TYR A 503 13.01 3.89 -17.01
N LEU A 504 12.88 5.21 -17.06
CA LEU A 504 13.64 6.15 -16.25
C LEU A 504 12.73 7.31 -15.82
N ASP A 505 12.64 7.56 -14.51
CA ASP A 505 12.12 8.81 -13.94
C ASP A 505 13.26 9.59 -13.27
N ILE A 506 13.25 10.91 -13.47
CA ILE A 506 14.16 11.88 -12.85
C ILE A 506 13.30 13.05 -12.35
N ALA A 507 13.46 13.43 -11.08
CA ALA A 507 12.90 14.64 -10.51
C ALA A 507 14.00 15.48 -9.84
N ALA A 508 13.89 16.80 -9.90
CA ALA A 508 14.72 17.74 -9.17
C ALA A 508 13.83 18.80 -8.50
N PHE A 509 14.20 19.21 -7.29
CA PHE A 509 13.37 20.09 -6.47
C PHE A 509 14.18 21.16 -5.73
N TYR A 510 13.53 22.29 -5.49
CA TYR A 510 13.95 23.33 -4.57
C TYR A 510 12.73 23.77 -3.75
N ASN A 511 12.80 23.60 -2.44
CA ASN A 511 11.73 23.87 -1.49
C ASN A 511 12.18 25.02 -0.57
N ASN A 512 11.42 26.12 -0.54
CA ASN A 512 11.64 27.25 0.37
C ASN A 512 10.61 27.23 1.50
N TYR A 513 11.06 27.08 2.74
CA TYR A 513 10.23 26.96 3.93
C TYR A 513 10.32 28.22 4.80
N ALA A 514 9.16 28.70 5.25
CA ALA A 514 9.04 29.79 6.21
C ALA A 514 8.13 29.39 7.37
N ASP A 515 8.29 30.08 8.49
CA ASP A 515 7.49 29.90 9.71
C ASP A 515 7.59 28.47 10.28
N LEU A 516 8.73 27.79 10.11
CA LEU A 516 8.95 26.43 10.59
C LEU A 516 8.98 26.36 12.13
N LEU A 517 8.57 25.20 12.67
CA LEU A 517 8.54 24.94 14.10
C LEU A 517 9.92 25.04 14.74
N SER A 518 9.93 25.63 15.93
CA SER A 518 11.06 25.80 16.83
C SER A 518 10.59 25.65 18.29
N ILE A 519 11.52 25.38 19.19
CA ILE A 519 11.31 25.27 20.63
C ILE A 519 12.02 26.46 21.29
N GLN A 520 11.25 27.46 21.72
CA GLN A 520 11.77 28.70 22.29
C GLN A 520 11.76 28.65 23.82
N THR A 521 12.87 29.03 24.45
CA THR A 521 12.97 29.17 25.90
C THR A 521 12.29 30.43 26.39
N GLY A 522 11.50 30.35 27.45
CA GLY A 522 11.03 31.51 28.21
C GLY A 522 11.79 31.71 29.52
N THR A 523 11.52 32.83 30.19
CA THR A 523 12.11 33.15 31.50
C THR A 523 11.76 32.07 32.54
N PRO A 524 12.75 31.48 33.24
CA PRO A 524 12.48 30.52 34.30
C PRO A 524 11.74 31.17 35.48
N PHE A 525 10.86 30.40 36.11
CA PHE A 525 10.06 30.83 37.27
C PHE A 525 10.04 29.74 38.34
N SER A 526 9.57 30.05 39.54
CA SER A 526 9.49 29.10 40.65
C SER A 526 8.05 28.76 41.00
N GLU A 527 7.76 27.47 41.16
CA GLU A 527 6.47 26.95 41.64
C GLU A 527 6.62 26.34 43.03
N THR A 528 5.59 26.50 43.87
CA THR A 528 5.47 25.87 45.19
C THR A 528 4.38 24.80 45.25
N SER A 529 3.55 24.73 44.20
CA SER A 529 2.47 23.77 44.02
C SER A 529 2.51 23.25 42.58
N PRO A 530 2.51 21.93 42.34
CA PRO A 530 2.58 20.87 43.35
C PRO A 530 3.93 20.86 44.10
N PRO A 531 3.94 20.48 45.39
CA PRO A 531 5.16 20.46 46.21
C PRO A 531 6.11 19.32 45.80
N PRO A 532 7.43 19.42 46.09
CA PRO A 532 8.09 20.52 46.80
C PRO A 532 8.36 21.72 45.88
N ALA A 533 8.86 22.82 46.45
CA ALA A 533 9.21 24.01 45.68
C ALA A 533 10.33 23.72 44.65
N HIS A 534 10.15 24.20 43.42
CA HIS A 534 11.01 23.89 42.28
C HIS A 534 11.04 25.04 41.26
N THR A 535 12.09 25.09 40.45
CA THR A 535 12.17 26.00 39.29
C THR A 535 11.59 25.32 38.06
N VAL A 536 10.93 26.06 37.17
CA VAL A 536 10.45 25.60 35.87
C VAL A 536 11.07 26.44 34.76
N PHE A 537 11.69 25.79 33.79
CA PHE A 537 12.11 26.36 32.51
C PHE A 537 10.99 26.13 31.49
N PRO A 538 10.21 27.16 31.11
CA PRO A 538 9.17 27.02 30.09
C PRO A 538 9.77 26.95 28.69
N LEU A 539 9.25 26.05 27.88
CA LEU A 539 9.56 25.86 26.46
C LEU A 539 8.27 26.02 25.65
N PHE A 540 8.31 26.79 24.57
CA PHE A 540 7.13 27.09 23.75
C PHE A 540 7.33 26.67 22.29
N PHE A 541 6.30 26.09 21.68
CA PHE A 541 6.26 25.90 20.23
C PHE A 541 6.07 27.26 19.55
N ARG A 542 6.96 27.59 18.59
CA ARG A 542 6.97 28.86 17.86
C ARG A 542 7.43 28.69 16.43
N ASN A 543 7.01 29.60 15.55
CA ASN A 543 7.49 29.73 14.18
C ASN A 543 8.83 30.50 14.20
N GLY A 544 9.92 29.77 14.45
CA GLY A 544 11.24 30.34 14.75
C GLY A 544 12.38 29.82 13.87
N LEU A 545 12.05 28.99 12.87
CA LEU A 545 12.97 28.52 11.85
C LEU A 545 12.49 28.92 10.45
N GLN A 546 13.44 28.95 9.51
CA GLN A 546 13.23 29.14 8.08
C GLN A 546 14.35 28.40 7.32
N GLY A 547 14.25 28.28 6.00
CA GLY A 547 15.36 27.79 5.18
C GLY A 547 14.90 27.04 3.93
N ASN A 548 15.77 26.21 3.38
CA ASN A 548 15.52 25.51 2.12
C ASN A 548 15.95 24.03 2.15
N THR A 549 15.28 23.21 1.34
CA THR A 549 15.80 21.89 0.93
C THR A 549 15.87 21.79 -0.58
N SER A 550 16.95 21.22 -1.09
CA SER A 550 17.16 21.07 -2.52
C SER A 550 17.75 19.70 -2.84
N GLY A 551 17.47 19.17 -4.03
CA GLY A 551 17.89 17.82 -4.34
C GLY A 551 17.41 17.29 -5.68
N PHE A 552 17.77 16.02 -5.94
CA PHE A 552 17.31 15.29 -7.11
C PHE A 552 17.18 13.79 -6.81
N GLU A 553 16.26 13.16 -7.54
CA GLU A 553 15.81 11.79 -7.35
C GLU A 553 15.85 11.09 -8.73
N ILE A 554 16.42 9.89 -8.81
CA ILE A 554 16.55 9.11 -10.05
C ILE A 554 16.07 7.69 -9.79
N ALA A 555 15.14 7.19 -10.60
CA ALA A 555 14.54 5.86 -10.48
C ALA A 555 14.54 5.10 -11.82
N PRO A 556 15.60 4.34 -12.15
CA PRO A 556 15.61 3.42 -13.28
C PRO A 556 14.91 2.09 -12.98
N ASP A 557 14.12 1.58 -13.92
CA ASP A 557 13.61 0.21 -13.94
C ASP A 557 14.01 -0.48 -15.26
N TRP A 558 14.69 -1.62 -15.15
CA TRP A 558 15.30 -2.32 -16.28
C TRP A 558 14.93 -3.81 -16.28
N THR A 559 14.36 -4.29 -17.39
CA THR A 559 14.03 -5.71 -17.61
C THR A 559 14.91 -6.32 -18.71
N PRO A 560 16.22 -6.52 -18.47
CA PRO A 560 17.15 -6.98 -19.52
C PRO A 560 16.71 -8.30 -20.16
N THR A 561 16.17 -9.23 -19.37
CA THR A 561 15.62 -10.51 -19.81
C THR A 561 14.20 -10.69 -19.28
N ARG A 562 13.46 -11.68 -19.81
CA ARG A 562 12.14 -12.09 -19.25
C ARG A 562 12.22 -12.61 -17.80
N TRP A 563 13.43 -12.80 -17.26
CA TRP A 563 13.68 -13.39 -15.95
C TRP A 563 14.53 -12.51 -15.01
N TRP A 564 14.76 -11.24 -15.38
CA TRP A 564 15.38 -10.24 -14.53
C TRP A 564 14.57 -8.94 -14.57
N ARG A 565 14.24 -8.40 -13.38
CA ARG A 565 13.85 -7.00 -13.20
C ARG A 565 14.84 -6.36 -12.23
N LEU A 566 15.33 -5.19 -12.59
CA LEU A 566 16.40 -4.49 -11.88
C LEU A 566 15.91 -3.07 -11.62
N ARG A 567 15.60 -2.78 -10.36
CA ARG A 567 15.16 -1.45 -9.93
C ARG A 567 16.25 -0.78 -9.12
N GLY A 568 16.57 0.44 -9.51
CA GLY A 568 17.41 1.34 -8.73
C GLY A 568 16.58 2.49 -8.18
N SER A 569 16.98 3.02 -7.04
CA SER A 569 16.73 4.42 -6.68
C SER A 569 18.03 5.08 -6.22
N TYR A 570 18.14 6.36 -6.51
CA TYR A 570 19.12 7.26 -5.92
C TYR A 570 18.43 8.56 -5.55
N SER A 571 18.72 9.09 -4.37
CA SER A 571 18.28 10.40 -3.92
C SER A 571 19.47 11.18 -3.37
N TYR A 572 19.57 12.43 -3.77
CA TYR A 572 20.46 13.44 -3.19
C TYR A 572 19.61 14.56 -2.59
N LEU A 573 19.97 14.97 -1.39
CA LEU A 573 19.24 15.95 -0.58
C LEU A 573 20.23 16.84 0.18
N ASN A 574 20.03 18.15 0.09
CA ASN A 574 20.67 19.18 0.88
C ASN A 574 19.63 19.90 1.74
N ILE A 575 19.97 20.22 2.99
CA ILE A 575 19.10 20.88 3.97
C ILE A 575 19.85 22.03 4.61
N ASP A 576 19.39 23.25 4.37
CA ASP A 576 19.94 24.47 4.96
C ASP A 576 18.81 25.16 5.74
N LEU A 577 18.84 25.03 7.07
CA LEU A 577 17.86 25.60 7.99
C LEU A 577 18.54 26.58 8.95
N ASN A 578 17.84 27.67 9.23
CA ASN A 578 18.38 28.81 9.95
C ASN A 578 17.33 29.33 10.94
N ASN A 579 17.77 29.91 12.07
CA ASN A 579 16.90 30.65 12.97
C ASN A 579 16.32 31.89 12.26
N SER A 580 15.04 32.16 12.45
CA SER A 580 14.46 33.46 12.08
C SER A 580 14.89 34.55 13.06
N ASN A 581 14.77 35.82 12.67
CA ASN A 581 15.23 36.95 13.50
C ASN A 581 14.55 36.97 14.88
N GLY A 582 15.36 36.88 15.94
CA GLY A 582 14.88 36.85 17.33
C GLY A 582 14.64 35.45 17.91
N SER A 583 14.75 34.39 17.10
CA SER A 583 14.68 33.00 17.55
C SER A 583 15.90 32.60 18.39
N GLN A 584 15.65 32.07 19.58
CA GLN A 584 16.62 31.55 20.54
C GLN A 584 16.72 30.00 20.49
N ASP A 585 16.19 29.36 19.43
CA ASP A 585 16.31 27.92 19.24
C ASP A 585 17.78 27.52 19.04
N VAL A 586 18.21 26.41 19.65
CA VAL A 586 19.58 25.88 19.55
C VAL A 586 19.62 24.38 19.17
N SER A 587 18.48 23.80 18.78
CA SER A 587 18.31 22.34 18.69
C SER A 587 17.42 21.84 17.55
N THR A 588 16.40 22.59 17.12
CA THR A 588 15.41 22.08 16.15
C THR A 588 15.99 22.04 14.73
N ALA A 589 16.73 23.07 14.30
CA ALA A 589 17.36 23.11 12.99
C ALA A 589 18.41 22.00 12.83
N SER A 590 19.30 21.86 13.82
CA SER A 590 20.33 20.82 13.88
C SER A 590 19.74 19.42 14.03
N SER A 591 18.63 19.26 14.76
CA SER A 591 17.91 17.99 14.83
C SER A 591 17.28 17.58 13.49
N ILE A 592 16.74 18.52 12.70
CA ILE A 592 16.20 18.22 11.36
C ILE A 592 17.34 17.90 10.38
N GLN A 593 18.41 18.71 10.36
CA GLN A 593 19.58 18.45 9.50
C GLN A 593 20.30 17.13 9.84
N GLY A 594 20.25 16.71 11.12
CA GLY A 594 20.79 15.44 11.60
C GLY A 594 19.83 14.24 11.53
N SER A 595 18.52 14.45 11.35
CA SER A 595 17.56 13.34 11.17
C SER A 595 17.61 12.73 9.77
N SER A 596 18.15 13.49 8.81
CA SER A 596 18.41 13.07 7.43
C SER A 596 19.82 12.52 7.27
N SER A 597 20.04 11.61 6.31
CA SER A 597 21.38 11.07 6.02
C SER A 597 22.25 12.05 5.21
N THR A 598 22.63 13.18 5.82
CA THR A 598 23.39 14.26 5.18
C THR A 598 24.87 13.91 4.97
N SER A 599 25.55 13.34 5.97
CA SER A 599 26.83 12.62 5.77
C SER A 599 27.21 11.75 6.98
N SER A 600 27.67 10.52 6.72
CA SER A 600 28.44 9.72 7.69
C SER A 600 29.29 8.66 6.97
N THR A 601 30.45 8.33 7.52
CA THR A 601 31.48 7.51 6.83
C THR A 601 31.86 6.30 7.67
N GLY A 602 31.35 5.10 7.33
CA GLY A 602 31.47 3.93 8.21
C GLY A 602 31.27 2.55 7.56
N THR A 603 32.12 2.19 6.59
CA THR A 603 32.35 0.79 6.13
C THR A 603 31.11 -0.07 5.81
N SER A 604 30.12 0.51 5.14
CA SER A 604 29.37 -0.20 4.09
C SER A 604 29.50 0.59 2.78
N LEU A 605 29.23 -0.03 1.63
CA LEU A 605 29.58 0.55 0.33
C LEU A 605 28.59 1.62 -0.15
N HIS A 606 29.09 2.86 -0.16
CA HIS A 606 28.60 4.07 -0.82
C HIS A 606 27.63 5.00 -0.06
N ASN A 607 27.83 6.30 -0.31
CA ASN A 607 27.05 7.42 0.21
C ASN A 607 25.95 7.78 -0.80
N GLY A 608 24.84 8.33 -0.30
CA GLY A 608 23.60 8.50 -1.06
C GLY A 608 22.78 7.21 -1.08
N GLY A 609 21.46 7.33 -0.95
CA GLY A 609 20.56 6.19 -0.80
C GLY A 609 20.41 5.37 -2.07
N CYS A 610 21.38 4.51 -2.37
CA CYS A 610 21.39 3.63 -3.54
C CYS A 610 20.69 2.30 -3.24
N ALA A 611 19.35 2.28 -3.27
CA ALA A 611 18.62 1.03 -3.15
C ALA A 611 18.62 0.31 -4.52
N VAL A 612 19.19 -0.89 -4.57
CA VAL A 612 19.26 -1.71 -5.79
C VAL A 612 18.54 -3.04 -5.55
N GLN A 613 17.31 -3.15 -6.04
CA GLN A 613 16.52 -4.38 -5.96
C GLN A 613 16.84 -5.27 -7.17
N LEU A 614 17.51 -6.40 -6.89
CA LEU A 614 17.95 -7.38 -7.88
C LEU A 614 16.96 -8.57 -7.94
N GLU A 615 15.96 -8.53 -8.81
CA GLU A 615 14.97 -9.61 -8.92
C GLU A 615 15.29 -10.61 -10.03
N ARG A 616 15.68 -11.83 -9.65
CA ARG A 616 15.76 -12.99 -10.54
C ARG A 616 14.45 -13.79 -10.47
N HIS A 617 13.70 -13.85 -11.58
CA HIS A 617 12.61 -14.81 -11.70
C HIS A 617 13.20 -16.19 -11.97
N ALA A 618 12.83 -17.19 -11.19
CA ALA A 618 13.00 -18.59 -11.57
C ALA A 618 11.71 -19.04 -12.27
N ILE A 619 11.82 -19.54 -13.50
CA ILE A 619 10.76 -20.38 -14.08
C ILE A 619 10.82 -21.70 -13.30
N SER A 620 9.74 -22.06 -12.62
CA SER A 620 9.67 -23.22 -11.73
C SER A 620 9.46 -24.54 -12.47
N GLU A 621 10.30 -24.83 -13.46
CA GLU A 621 10.45 -26.15 -14.04
C GLU A 621 11.70 -26.83 -13.47
N LEU A 622 11.53 -27.58 -12.37
CA LEU A 622 12.46 -28.66 -12.02
C LEU A 622 11.74 -29.72 -11.18
N VAL A 623 11.24 -30.74 -11.88
CA VAL A 623 10.61 -31.93 -11.30
C VAL A 623 11.65 -32.77 -10.56
N SER A 624 11.24 -33.30 -9.41
CA SER A 624 11.89 -34.29 -8.54
C SER A 624 13.27 -34.84 -8.95
N ARG A 625 14.29 -34.48 -8.16
CA ARG A 625 15.39 -35.38 -7.76
C ARG A 625 15.92 -34.95 -6.40
N GLY A 626 15.98 -35.87 -5.44
CA GLY A 626 16.44 -35.58 -4.09
C GLY A 626 17.95 -35.61 -3.99
N THR A 627 18.55 -34.54 -3.49
CA THR A 627 19.94 -34.46 -3.02
C THR A 627 20.00 -33.56 -1.79
N GLU A 628 20.87 -33.90 -0.83
CA GLU A 628 20.96 -33.25 0.48
C GLU A 628 21.49 -31.80 0.42
N PRO A 629 21.19 -30.95 1.44
CA PRO A 629 21.60 -29.55 1.45
C PRO A 629 23.11 -29.40 1.71
N VAL A 630 23.86 -29.05 0.67
CA VAL A 630 25.29 -28.67 0.77
C VAL A 630 25.42 -27.26 1.36
N SER A 631 26.26 -27.11 2.39
CA SER A 631 26.53 -25.84 3.06
C SER A 631 27.25 -24.82 2.16
N THR A 632 26.69 -23.62 2.00
CA THR A 632 27.26 -22.53 1.21
C THR A 632 28.35 -21.75 1.97
N THR A 633 29.60 -22.21 1.88
CA THR A 633 30.76 -21.47 2.38
C THR A 633 30.97 -20.15 1.61
N SER A 634 31.28 -19.06 2.33
CA SER A 634 31.42 -17.72 1.73
C SER A 634 32.65 -17.60 0.80
N CYS A 635 32.42 -17.18 -0.45
CA CYS A 635 33.49 -17.05 -1.45
C CYS A 635 34.14 -15.66 -1.38
N ARG A 636 35.33 -15.57 -0.76
CA ARG A 636 36.07 -14.30 -0.57
C ARG A 636 37.05 -14.01 -1.71
N VAL A 637 36.64 -13.17 -2.67
CA VAL A 637 37.52 -12.71 -3.76
C VAL A 637 38.61 -11.76 -3.24
N ARG A 638 39.88 -12.16 -3.36
CA ARG A 638 41.04 -11.27 -3.14
C ARG A 638 41.45 -10.61 -4.46
N ARG A 639 41.41 -9.27 -4.54
CA ARG A 639 42.20 -8.53 -5.53
C ARG A 639 43.68 -8.54 -5.13
N ARG A 640 44.57 -8.73 -6.11
CA ARG A 640 46.00 -8.38 -6.00
C ARG A 640 46.21 -6.95 -6.50
N SER A 641 47.14 -6.23 -5.89
CA SER A 641 47.85 -5.08 -6.49
C SER A 641 49.34 -5.43 -6.61
N TRP A 642 50.08 -4.68 -7.43
CA TRP A 642 51.52 -4.85 -7.70
C TRP A 642 52.20 -3.48 -7.73
N GLY A 643 53.50 -3.44 -7.37
CA GLY A 643 54.27 -2.21 -7.14
C GLY A 643 54.14 -1.71 -5.69
N SER A 644 55.20 -1.28 -4.99
CA SER A 644 56.61 -1.09 -5.38
C SER A 644 57.57 -1.54 -4.25
N CYS A 645 58.87 -1.55 -4.53
CA CYS A 645 59.98 -1.80 -3.59
C CYS A 645 59.97 -0.80 -2.40
N ARG A 646 60.66 -1.03 -1.27
CA ARG A 646 61.98 -1.69 -1.10
C ARG A 646 62.22 -2.17 0.36
N ASP A 647 63.11 -3.14 0.52
CA ASP A 647 63.92 -3.53 1.71
C ASP A 647 63.38 -3.33 3.15
N ALA A 648 63.12 -4.46 3.83
CA ALA A 648 63.62 -4.73 5.19
C ALA A 648 63.48 -6.23 5.52
N ALA A 649 64.57 -7.01 5.41
CA ALA A 649 64.57 -8.44 5.73
C ALA A 649 65.42 -8.75 6.96
N GLU A 650 64.79 -8.90 8.13
CA GLU A 650 65.41 -9.59 9.28
C GLU A 650 64.36 -9.95 10.36
N ARG A 651 64.67 -10.96 11.20
CA ARG A 651 63.87 -11.44 12.37
C ARG A 651 62.47 -11.95 11.99
N LEU A 652 62.18 -13.25 11.98
CA LEU A 652 62.50 -14.28 12.99
C LEU A 652 62.84 -15.65 12.36
N ARG A 653 63.54 -16.50 13.11
CA ARG A 653 64.17 -17.74 12.63
C ARG A 653 64.01 -18.86 13.68
N LYS A 654 63.69 -20.10 13.25
CA LYS A 654 63.57 -21.35 14.05
C LYS A 654 62.30 -21.39 14.95
N ALA A 655 61.43 -22.43 14.97
CA ALA A 655 61.58 -23.91 15.09
C ALA A 655 61.72 -24.38 16.57
N ASN A 656 61.23 -25.55 17.04
CA ASN A 656 60.28 -26.61 16.59
C ASN A 656 60.09 -27.64 17.76
N VAL A 657 59.27 -28.70 17.61
CA VAL A 657 59.29 -30.00 18.36
C VAL A 657 58.61 -30.14 19.76
N ALA A 658 57.40 -30.75 19.75
CA ALA A 658 56.86 -31.92 20.48
C ALA A 658 57.06 -32.25 22.00
N ASN A 659 55.94 -32.68 22.63
CA ASN A 659 55.71 -33.81 23.58
C ASN A 659 56.67 -34.14 24.76
N ARG A 660 56.19 -34.07 26.03
CA ARG A 660 55.88 -35.24 26.92
C ARG A 660 55.48 -34.92 28.40
N ALA A 661 54.55 -35.74 28.92
CA ALA A 661 54.43 -36.36 30.27
C ALA A 661 54.38 -35.60 31.63
N LYS A 662 53.26 -35.83 32.32
CA LYS A 662 52.94 -35.86 33.79
C LYS A 662 54.06 -35.93 34.86
N VAL A 663 53.80 -35.23 35.99
CA VAL A 663 53.95 -35.64 37.42
C VAL A 663 52.78 -34.97 38.18
N MET A 664 51.82 -35.66 38.84
CA MET A 664 51.73 -36.06 40.27
C MET A 664 52.01 -34.93 41.30
N ARG A 665 51.42 -34.85 42.51
CA ARG A 665 50.51 -35.71 43.33
C ARG A 665 49.72 -34.75 44.27
N ALA A 666 48.69 -35.10 45.06
CA ALA A 666 47.96 -36.36 45.36
C ALA A 666 46.43 -36.03 45.36
N HIS A 667 45.48 -36.59 46.11
CA HIS A 667 45.38 -37.69 47.10
C HIS A 667 43.95 -38.30 47.02
N THR A 668 43.68 -39.45 47.64
CA THR A 668 42.48 -40.27 47.37
C THR A 668 41.99 -41.10 48.57
N ARG A 669 40.66 -41.41 48.59
CA ARG A 669 39.98 -42.68 48.98
C ARG A 669 38.46 -42.50 48.81
N ASP A 670 37.68 -43.40 48.18
CA ASP A 670 37.30 -44.80 48.53
C ASP A 670 36.43 -44.87 49.80
N THR A 671 35.29 -45.57 49.94
CA THR A 671 34.42 -46.47 49.12
C THR A 671 33.02 -46.53 49.83
N GLY A 672 31.91 -47.12 49.35
CA GLY A 672 31.55 -47.81 48.09
C GLY A 672 30.34 -48.77 48.27
N PHE A 673 29.70 -49.22 47.16
CA PHE A 673 28.69 -50.30 47.04
C PHE A 673 27.23 -50.15 47.58
N LEU A 674 26.34 -50.94 46.95
CA LEU A 674 24.98 -51.41 47.32
C LEU A 674 23.74 -50.48 47.23
N ASN A 675 22.82 -50.88 46.34
CA ASN A 675 21.36 -50.73 46.48
C ASN A 675 20.86 -51.65 47.61
N PRO A 676 19.78 -51.31 48.35
CA PRO A 676 18.50 -52.00 48.05
C PRO A 676 17.18 -51.22 48.33
N THR A 677 16.10 -51.77 47.76
CA THR A 677 14.70 -51.76 48.22
C THR A 677 13.98 -50.45 48.60
N ILE A 678 13.03 -50.10 47.73
CA ILE A 678 11.57 -49.99 48.03
C ILE A 678 11.20 -49.49 49.44
N SER A 679 10.66 -48.27 49.50
CA SER A 679 9.53 -47.96 50.38
C SER A 679 8.52 -47.10 49.61
N CYS A 680 7.32 -47.65 49.39
CA CYS A 680 6.17 -46.88 48.93
C CYS A 680 5.54 -46.18 50.13
N TRP A 681 4.95 -45.00 49.96
CA TRP A 681 3.72 -44.58 50.66
C TRP A 681 2.97 -43.57 49.77
N LYS A 682 1.66 -43.42 49.95
CA LYS A 682 0.74 -42.80 48.96
C LYS A 682 0.36 -41.36 49.29
N THR A 683 0.27 -40.50 48.28
CA THR A 683 -0.68 -39.37 48.25
C THR A 683 -1.12 -39.01 46.83
N ALA A 684 -2.40 -38.65 46.68
CA ALA A 684 -3.07 -38.32 45.41
C ALA A 684 -2.62 -36.95 44.86
N SER A 685 -2.02 -36.87 43.67
CA SER A 685 -2.64 -36.78 42.33
C SER A 685 -3.37 -35.46 42.00
N ARG A 686 -2.77 -34.65 41.12
CA ARG A 686 -3.44 -33.70 40.21
C ARG A 686 -2.76 -33.75 38.84
N PRO A 687 -3.44 -34.11 37.74
CA PRO A 687 -2.82 -34.15 36.42
C PRO A 687 -2.65 -32.75 35.81
N CYS A 688 -1.50 -32.47 35.20
CA CYS A 688 -1.22 -31.19 34.56
C CYS A 688 -2.19 -30.87 33.41
N ARG A 689 -2.77 -29.66 33.41
CA ARG A 689 -3.68 -29.18 32.35
C ARG A 689 -3.06 -29.26 30.94
N VAL A 690 -1.73 -29.07 30.83
CA VAL A 690 -0.96 -29.12 29.58
C VAL A 690 -1.20 -30.41 28.79
N PHE A 691 -1.21 -31.58 29.45
CA PHE A 691 -1.36 -32.86 28.77
C PHE A 691 -2.75 -33.05 28.13
N ARG A 692 -3.80 -32.48 28.71
CA ARG A 692 -5.14 -32.48 28.10
C ARG A 692 -5.22 -31.56 26.87
N ILE A 693 -4.50 -30.43 26.88
CA ILE A 693 -4.45 -29.52 25.74
C ILE A 693 -3.71 -30.17 24.57
N VAL A 694 -2.54 -30.78 24.81
CA VAL A 694 -1.79 -31.51 23.78
C VAL A 694 -2.60 -32.68 23.22
N ALA A 695 -3.27 -33.48 24.06
CA ALA A 695 -4.12 -34.58 23.60
C ALA A 695 -5.29 -34.09 22.72
N VAL A 696 -5.93 -32.97 23.05
CA VAL A 696 -7.00 -32.38 22.23
C VAL A 696 -6.46 -31.82 20.91
N ILE A 697 -5.29 -31.18 20.90
CA ILE A 697 -4.65 -30.68 19.67
C ILE A 697 -4.28 -31.85 18.74
N VAL A 698 -3.69 -32.93 19.27
CA VAL A 698 -3.36 -34.12 18.47
C VAL A 698 -4.62 -34.79 17.92
N ALA A 699 -5.69 -34.91 18.72
CA ALA A 699 -6.98 -35.44 18.26
C ALA A 699 -7.63 -34.55 17.16
N PHE A 700 -7.55 -33.22 17.29
CA PHE A 700 -8.00 -32.28 16.25
C PHE A 700 -7.18 -32.39 14.97
N GLY A 701 -5.86 -32.55 15.07
CA GLY A 701 -4.98 -32.76 13.91
C GLY A 701 -5.34 -34.03 13.13
N TRP A 702 -5.58 -35.13 13.83
CA TRP A 702 -6.03 -36.38 13.21
C TRP A 702 -7.43 -36.25 12.59
N ALA A 703 -8.37 -35.55 13.24
CA ALA A 703 -9.69 -35.29 12.67
C ALA A 703 -9.65 -34.43 11.40
N LEU A 704 -8.74 -33.44 11.34
CA LEU A 704 -8.52 -32.61 10.14
C LEU A 704 -7.90 -33.41 8.99
N SER A 705 -7.00 -34.36 9.27
CA SER A 705 -6.44 -35.25 8.23
C SER A 705 -7.45 -36.24 7.63
N ALA A 706 -8.62 -36.41 8.24
CA ALA A 706 -9.69 -37.28 7.73
C ALA A 706 -10.64 -36.58 6.75
N VAL A 707 -10.48 -35.27 6.51
CA VAL A 707 -11.19 -34.58 5.43
C VAL A 707 -10.46 -34.88 4.11
N PRO A 708 -11.12 -35.45 3.08
CA PRO A 708 -10.50 -35.57 1.77
C PRO A 708 -10.29 -34.17 1.19
N ILE A 709 -9.05 -33.68 1.26
CA ILE A 709 -8.63 -32.46 0.57
C ILE A 709 -8.65 -32.76 -0.93
N LEU A 710 -9.79 -32.48 -1.55
CA LEU A 710 -9.87 -32.25 -2.99
C LEU A 710 -9.02 -31.02 -3.28
N TYR A 711 -7.75 -31.26 -3.59
CA TYR A 711 -6.88 -30.26 -4.20
C TYR A 711 -7.49 -29.86 -5.53
N ALA A 712 -8.27 -28.77 -5.51
CA ALA A 712 -8.53 -27.99 -6.70
C ALA A 712 -7.18 -27.40 -7.14
N GLN A 713 -6.46 -28.15 -7.97
CA GLN A 713 -5.29 -27.61 -8.67
C GLN A 713 -5.80 -26.41 -9.47
N HIS A 714 -5.34 -25.22 -9.12
CA HIS A 714 -5.44 -24.06 -9.99
C HIS A 714 -4.53 -24.31 -11.19
N SER A 715 -5.05 -25.02 -12.19
CA SER A 715 -4.46 -25.04 -13.53
C SER A 715 -4.38 -23.60 -14.03
N THR A 716 -3.17 -23.14 -14.32
CA THR A 716 -2.98 -21.92 -15.11
C THR A 716 -3.75 -22.09 -16.42
N PRO A 717 -4.68 -21.18 -16.78
CA PRO A 717 -5.48 -21.34 -17.98
C PRO A 717 -4.60 -21.58 -19.21
N THR A 718 -4.98 -22.54 -20.05
CA THR A 718 -4.22 -22.83 -21.26
C THR A 718 -4.28 -21.66 -22.23
N GLU A 719 -3.30 -21.55 -23.14
CA GLU A 719 -3.27 -20.48 -24.14
C GLU A 719 -4.58 -20.41 -24.96
N TYR A 720 -5.16 -21.58 -25.27
CA TYR A 720 -6.43 -21.69 -25.98
C TYR A 720 -7.65 -21.37 -25.11
N GLU A 721 -7.66 -21.66 -23.80
CA GLU A 721 -8.69 -21.14 -22.89
C GLU A 721 -8.70 -19.61 -22.83
N VAL A 722 -7.52 -18.97 -22.86
CA VAL A 722 -7.43 -17.51 -22.91
C VAL A 722 -7.88 -16.96 -24.27
N LYS A 723 -7.44 -17.55 -25.39
CA LYS A 723 -7.94 -17.21 -26.74
C LYS A 723 -9.46 -17.38 -26.86
N ALA A 724 -10.03 -18.44 -26.28
CA ALA A 724 -11.47 -18.69 -26.23
C ALA A 724 -12.24 -17.56 -25.51
N ALA A 725 -11.75 -17.13 -24.34
CA ALA A 725 -12.34 -16.00 -23.63
C ALA A 725 -12.26 -14.68 -24.43
N TYR A 726 -11.17 -14.47 -25.19
CA TYR A 726 -11.07 -13.34 -26.11
C TYR A 726 -12.02 -13.43 -27.31
N LEU A 727 -12.23 -14.61 -27.91
CA LEU A 727 -13.20 -14.79 -29.00
C LEU A 727 -14.62 -14.36 -28.58
N TYR A 728 -15.03 -14.73 -27.38
CA TYR A 728 -16.29 -14.27 -26.79
C TYR A 728 -16.29 -12.75 -26.54
N LYS A 729 -15.28 -12.19 -25.85
CA LYS A 729 -15.22 -10.75 -25.55
C LYS A 729 -15.20 -9.90 -26.83
N LEU A 730 -14.52 -10.35 -27.90
CA LEU A 730 -14.50 -9.67 -29.20
C LEU A 730 -15.92 -9.39 -29.73
N GLY A 731 -16.84 -10.34 -29.64
CA GLY A 731 -18.21 -10.20 -30.16
C GLY A 731 -19.03 -9.07 -29.52
N LYS A 732 -18.72 -8.70 -28.27
CA LYS A 732 -19.33 -7.57 -27.55
C LYS A 732 -18.75 -6.20 -27.92
N PHE A 733 -17.60 -6.17 -28.58
CA PHE A 733 -16.88 -4.95 -28.94
C PHE A 733 -16.84 -4.66 -30.45
N VAL A 734 -17.67 -5.38 -31.22
CA VAL A 734 -17.96 -5.14 -32.64
C VAL A 734 -19.42 -4.69 -32.77
N GLU A 735 -19.64 -3.62 -33.50
CA GLU A 735 -20.96 -3.20 -33.99
C GLU A 735 -21.23 -3.91 -35.31
N TRP A 736 -22.41 -4.55 -35.40
CA TRP A 736 -22.81 -5.42 -36.51
C TRP A 736 -23.94 -4.74 -37.32
N PRO A 737 -23.92 -4.81 -38.67
CA PRO A 737 -24.97 -4.20 -39.49
C PRO A 737 -26.39 -4.71 -39.22
N ASP A 738 -27.39 -3.87 -39.53
CA ASP A 738 -28.80 -4.13 -39.19
C ASP A 738 -29.38 -5.37 -39.87
N ASN A 739 -28.93 -5.72 -41.07
CA ASN A 739 -29.34 -6.94 -41.77
C ASN A 739 -28.86 -8.22 -41.04
N VAL A 740 -27.84 -8.13 -40.19
CA VAL A 740 -27.38 -9.24 -39.35
C VAL A 740 -28.05 -9.21 -37.97
N THR A 741 -28.29 -8.04 -37.36
CA THR A 741 -28.95 -7.95 -36.05
C THR A 741 -30.43 -8.35 -36.11
N SER A 742 -31.15 -7.92 -37.15
CA SER A 742 -32.59 -8.15 -37.35
C SER A 742 -33.00 -9.58 -37.76
N SER A 743 -32.04 -10.48 -37.94
CA SER A 743 -32.35 -11.91 -38.10
C SER A 743 -33.01 -12.46 -36.83
N GLY A 744 -34.21 -13.04 -36.96
CA GLY A 744 -35.01 -13.62 -35.87
C GLY A 744 -34.49 -14.95 -35.30
N ASP A 745 -33.17 -15.14 -35.33
CA ASP A 745 -32.44 -16.26 -34.74
C ASP A 745 -31.97 -15.83 -33.34
N ASP A 746 -32.44 -16.49 -32.27
CA ASP A 746 -32.05 -16.21 -30.89
C ASP A 746 -30.58 -16.59 -30.57
N SER A 747 -29.85 -17.17 -31.53
CA SER A 747 -28.45 -17.57 -31.36
C SER A 747 -27.43 -16.56 -31.89
N PHE A 748 -26.26 -16.52 -31.26
CA PHE A 748 -25.06 -15.85 -31.74
C PHE A 748 -24.00 -16.92 -32.09
N PRO A 749 -23.94 -17.38 -33.35
CA PRO A 749 -23.05 -18.48 -33.72
C PRO A 749 -21.58 -18.04 -33.80
N ILE A 750 -20.74 -18.68 -32.99
CA ILE A 750 -19.27 -18.58 -33.03
C ILE A 750 -18.73 -19.85 -33.67
N CYS A 751 -18.05 -19.71 -34.81
CA CYS A 751 -17.65 -20.83 -35.64
C CYS A 751 -16.15 -21.13 -35.56
N VAL A 752 -15.80 -22.42 -35.62
CA VAL A 752 -14.42 -22.92 -35.71
C VAL A 752 -14.30 -23.70 -37.02
N LEU A 753 -13.42 -23.24 -37.92
CA LEU A 753 -13.12 -23.86 -39.20
C LEU A 753 -11.77 -24.58 -39.13
N GLY A 754 -11.74 -25.84 -39.57
CA GLY A 754 -10.56 -26.71 -39.50
C GLY A 754 -10.50 -27.53 -38.22
N GLN A 755 -9.29 -27.95 -37.83
CA GLN A 755 -9.06 -28.72 -36.60
C GLN A 755 -9.22 -27.81 -35.38
N ASP A 756 -10.24 -28.07 -34.54
CA ASP A 756 -10.50 -27.30 -33.33
C ASP A 756 -9.36 -27.43 -32.29
N PRO A 757 -8.66 -26.33 -31.94
CA PRO A 757 -7.61 -26.35 -30.93
C PRO A 757 -8.12 -26.06 -29.50
N PHE A 758 -9.38 -25.64 -29.34
CA PHE A 758 -9.98 -25.29 -28.04
C PHE A 758 -10.61 -26.51 -27.36
N GLY A 759 -11.08 -27.49 -28.15
CA GLY A 759 -11.70 -28.72 -27.66
C GLY A 759 -12.96 -28.48 -26.83
N ALA A 760 -13.31 -29.45 -25.99
CA ALA A 760 -14.51 -29.40 -25.14
C ALA A 760 -14.52 -28.23 -24.14
N THR A 761 -13.35 -27.66 -23.81
CA THR A 761 -13.24 -26.51 -22.93
C THR A 761 -13.92 -25.27 -23.51
N PHE A 762 -13.95 -25.13 -24.84
CA PHE A 762 -14.63 -24.02 -25.53
C PHE A 762 -16.13 -23.99 -25.21
N ASP A 763 -16.77 -25.15 -25.35
CA ASP A 763 -18.20 -25.34 -25.09
C ASP A 763 -18.52 -25.00 -23.63
N THR A 764 -17.73 -25.52 -22.69
CA THR A 764 -17.91 -25.22 -21.26
C THR A 764 -17.63 -23.76 -20.89
N THR A 765 -16.76 -23.06 -21.64
CA THR A 765 -16.40 -21.66 -21.38
C THR A 765 -17.49 -20.72 -21.86
N ILE A 766 -18.17 -21.01 -22.97
CA ILE A 766 -19.13 -20.08 -23.59
C ILE A 766 -20.60 -20.43 -23.31
N ALA A 767 -20.95 -21.69 -22.99
CA ALA A 767 -22.36 -22.12 -22.83
C ALA A 767 -23.18 -21.52 -21.66
N ARG A 768 -22.64 -20.55 -20.90
CA ARG A 768 -23.37 -19.75 -19.89
C ARG A 768 -23.43 -18.25 -20.22
N GLU A 769 -22.92 -17.86 -21.38
CA GLU A 769 -22.76 -16.47 -21.80
C GLU A 769 -23.81 -16.07 -22.86
N ASN A 770 -24.10 -14.77 -22.94
CA ASN A 770 -24.96 -14.17 -23.96
C ASN A 770 -24.29 -12.90 -24.55
N ILE A 771 -24.33 -12.75 -25.87
CA ILE A 771 -23.98 -11.53 -26.60
C ILE A 771 -25.26 -10.81 -27.04
N ASN A 772 -25.43 -9.56 -26.59
CA ASN A 772 -26.57 -8.69 -26.92
C ASN A 772 -27.96 -9.33 -26.71
N GLY A 773 -28.07 -10.17 -25.66
CA GLY A 773 -29.30 -10.91 -25.32
C GLY A 773 -29.52 -12.21 -26.09
N LYS A 774 -28.74 -12.47 -27.14
CA LYS A 774 -28.75 -13.75 -27.88
C LYS A 774 -27.83 -14.76 -27.20
N LYS A 775 -28.18 -16.05 -27.35
CA LYS A 775 -27.47 -17.17 -26.73
C LYS A 775 -26.30 -17.62 -27.60
N ASP A 776 -25.11 -17.69 -27.03
CA ASP A 776 -23.92 -18.06 -27.80
C ASP A 776 -23.95 -19.55 -28.19
N VAL A 777 -23.66 -19.87 -29.46
CA VAL A 777 -23.68 -21.24 -29.99
C VAL A 777 -22.38 -21.54 -30.75
N ILE A 778 -21.58 -22.47 -30.24
CA ILE A 778 -20.37 -22.92 -30.90
C ILE A 778 -20.71 -23.88 -32.04
N LYS A 779 -20.17 -23.64 -33.24
CA LYS A 779 -20.35 -24.49 -34.43
C LYS A 779 -19.00 -24.85 -35.05
N ARG A 780 -18.66 -26.14 -35.05
CA ARG A 780 -17.45 -26.67 -35.71
C ARG A 780 -17.80 -27.02 -37.14
N ILE A 781 -17.12 -26.43 -38.12
CA ILE A 781 -17.46 -26.54 -39.55
C ILE A 781 -16.29 -27.06 -40.39
N ALA A 782 -16.60 -27.87 -41.40
CA ALA A 782 -15.62 -28.49 -42.29
C ALA A 782 -15.34 -27.66 -43.55
N LYS A 783 -16.28 -26.80 -43.98
CA LYS A 783 -16.10 -25.86 -45.09
C LYS A 783 -16.70 -24.51 -44.73
N TYR A 784 -16.09 -23.43 -45.21
CA TYR A 784 -16.60 -22.07 -45.07
C TYR A 784 -17.87 -21.77 -45.90
N ARG A 785 -18.35 -22.75 -46.69
CA ARG A 785 -19.56 -22.64 -47.55
C ARG A 785 -20.73 -23.53 -47.11
N ASP A 786 -20.58 -24.29 -46.02
CA ASP A 786 -21.71 -25.00 -45.44
C ASP A 786 -22.66 -23.95 -44.79
N GLU A 787 -23.99 -24.08 -44.96
CA GLU A 787 -24.96 -23.01 -44.67
C GLU A 787 -25.09 -22.64 -43.17
N VAL A 788 -24.16 -21.83 -42.67
CA VAL A 788 -24.09 -21.42 -41.27
C VAL A 788 -23.84 -19.92 -41.15
N SER A 789 -24.75 -19.23 -40.47
CA SER A 789 -24.81 -17.78 -40.22
C SER A 789 -23.76 -17.24 -39.22
N CYS A 790 -22.53 -17.78 -39.26
CA CYS A 790 -21.41 -17.45 -38.35
C CYS A 790 -21.22 -15.94 -38.16
N ARG A 791 -21.15 -15.47 -36.90
CA ARG A 791 -20.82 -14.08 -36.57
C ARG A 791 -19.32 -13.89 -36.44
N ILE A 792 -18.69 -14.76 -35.66
CA ILE A 792 -17.24 -14.83 -35.50
C ILE A 792 -16.80 -16.15 -36.13
N LEU A 793 -15.74 -16.10 -36.94
CA LEU A 793 -15.13 -17.29 -37.52
C LEU A 793 -13.67 -17.36 -37.08
N PHE A 794 -13.36 -18.29 -36.17
CA PHE A 794 -11.99 -18.69 -35.92
C PHE A 794 -11.52 -19.66 -37.00
N ILE A 795 -10.46 -19.29 -37.71
CA ILE A 795 -9.83 -20.11 -38.75
C ILE A 795 -8.59 -20.76 -38.12
N SER A 796 -8.65 -22.07 -37.91
CA SER A 796 -7.54 -22.83 -37.30
C SER A 796 -6.34 -22.95 -38.22
N SER A 797 -5.14 -23.07 -37.65
CA SER A 797 -3.87 -23.21 -38.39
C SER A 797 -3.85 -24.37 -39.40
N SER A 798 -4.70 -25.39 -39.24
CA SER A 798 -4.90 -26.45 -40.25
C SER A 798 -5.37 -25.94 -41.62
N GLU A 799 -5.90 -24.72 -41.70
CA GLU A 799 -6.41 -24.08 -42.92
C GLU A 799 -5.42 -23.10 -43.58
N GLU A 800 -4.17 -23.02 -43.09
CA GLU A 800 -3.15 -22.06 -43.57
C GLU A 800 -2.97 -22.10 -45.10
N SER A 801 -2.97 -23.30 -45.69
CA SER A 801 -2.85 -23.50 -47.15
C SER A 801 -4.03 -22.94 -47.97
N ARG A 802 -5.18 -22.69 -47.33
CA ARG A 802 -6.41 -22.17 -47.95
C ARG A 802 -6.81 -20.78 -47.46
N VAL A 803 -6.11 -20.21 -46.47
CA VAL A 803 -6.53 -19.00 -45.74
C VAL A 803 -6.82 -17.81 -46.66
N LYS A 804 -6.06 -17.64 -47.75
CA LYS A 804 -6.26 -16.57 -48.75
C LYS A 804 -7.56 -16.74 -49.55
N GLU A 805 -7.95 -17.97 -49.87
CA GLU A 805 -9.24 -18.26 -50.54
C GLU A 805 -10.41 -17.95 -49.60
N ILE A 806 -10.31 -18.42 -48.35
CA ILE A 806 -11.33 -18.25 -47.30
C ILE A 806 -11.54 -16.76 -47.01
N LEU A 807 -10.46 -16.00 -46.78
CA LEU A 807 -10.53 -14.55 -46.54
C LEU A 807 -11.04 -13.77 -47.75
N THR A 808 -10.69 -14.18 -48.97
CA THR A 808 -11.24 -13.56 -50.21
C THR A 808 -12.74 -13.77 -50.30
N ALA A 809 -13.25 -14.98 -50.05
CA ALA A 809 -14.68 -15.28 -50.08
C ALA A 809 -15.47 -14.53 -48.99
N LEU A 810 -14.90 -14.37 -47.80
CA LEU A 810 -15.54 -13.69 -46.66
C LEU A 810 -15.40 -12.16 -46.69
N SER A 811 -14.58 -11.60 -47.59
CA SER A 811 -14.22 -10.17 -47.64
C SER A 811 -15.38 -9.15 -47.77
N LYS A 812 -16.58 -9.61 -48.12
CA LYS A 812 -17.83 -8.83 -48.20
C LYS A 812 -18.97 -9.40 -47.36
N THR A 813 -18.65 -10.32 -46.44
CA THR A 813 -19.60 -10.90 -45.48
C THR A 813 -19.35 -10.29 -44.11
N SER A 814 -20.40 -9.95 -43.37
CA SER A 814 -20.28 -9.33 -42.04
C SER A 814 -19.97 -10.36 -40.95
N VAL A 815 -18.82 -11.02 -41.11
CA VAL A 815 -18.29 -12.10 -40.28
C VAL A 815 -16.91 -11.69 -39.78
N LEU A 816 -16.70 -11.64 -38.46
CA LEU A 816 -15.41 -11.30 -37.87
C LEU A 816 -14.45 -12.47 -38.02
N THR A 817 -13.46 -12.34 -38.90
CA THR A 817 -12.43 -13.37 -39.11
C THR A 817 -11.32 -13.26 -38.07
N VAL A 818 -11.06 -14.35 -37.35
CA VAL A 818 -10.05 -14.42 -36.29
C VAL A 818 -9.15 -15.64 -36.53
N SER A 819 -7.86 -15.54 -36.24
CA SER A 819 -6.93 -16.67 -36.25
C SER A 819 -5.74 -16.39 -35.33
N ASP A 820 -4.95 -17.42 -35.04
CA ASP A 820 -3.63 -17.32 -34.40
C ASP A 820 -2.47 -17.69 -35.36
N MET A 821 -2.75 -17.91 -36.65
CA MET A 821 -1.73 -18.05 -37.69
C MET A 821 -0.78 -16.83 -37.72
N PRO A 822 0.54 -17.03 -37.93
CA PRO A 822 1.45 -15.96 -38.30
C PRO A 822 0.99 -15.21 -39.56
N GLU A 823 1.22 -13.89 -39.57
CA GLU A 823 0.88 -12.97 -40.69
C GLU A 823 -0.58 -12.98 -41.19
N PHE A 824 -1.52 -13.57 -40.44
CA PHE A 824 -2.96 -13.55 -40.74
C PHE A 824 -3.51 -12.15 -41.02
N SER A 825 -3.08 -11.15 -40.24
CA SER A 825 -3.45 -9.73 -40.42
C SER A 825 -3.05 -9.21 -41.81
N ARG A 826 -1.87 -9.59 -42.30
CA ARG A 826 -1.34 -9.22 -43.63
C ARG A 826 -1.97 -10.01 -44.78
N HIS A 827 -2.52 -11.19 -44.51
CA HIS A 827 -3.24 -12.01 -45.50
C HIS A 827 -4.71 -11.62 -45.64
N GLY A 828 -5.16 -10.57 -44.93
CA GLY A 828 -6.51 -9.99 -45.02
C GLY A 828 -7.43 -10.36 -43.85
N GLY A 829 -6.91 -11.05 -42.83
CA GLY A 829 -7.64 -11.41 -41.61
C GLY A 829 -7.86 -10.20 -40.70
N MET A 830 -9.04 -10.10 -40.07
CA MET A 830 -9.44 -8.91 -39.31
C MET A 830 -8.78 -8.84 -37.93
N VAL A 831 -8.66 -9.97 -37.23
CA VAL A 831 -8.03 -10.05 -35.90
C VAL A 831 -7.06 -11.23 -35.85
N GLN A 832 -5.82 -10.98 -35.45
CA GLN A 832 -4.80 -12.01 -35.27
C GLN A 832 -4.41 -12.11 -33.79
N PHE A 833 -4.60 -13.27 -33.16
CA PHE A 833 -4.01 -13.56 -31.86
C PHE A 833 -2.50 -13.75 -31.97
N VAL A 834 -1.78 -13.18 -31.01
CA VAL A 834 -0.32 -13.26 -30.91
C VAL A 834 0.08 -13.47 -29.46
N VAL A 835 1.05 -14.35 -29.23
CA VAL A 835 1.61 -14.58 -27.89
C VAL A 835 2.82 -13.68 -27.71
N ASP A 836 2.61 -12.52 -27.08
CA ASP A 836 3.72 -11.68 -26.62
C ASP A 836 4.00 -11.96 -25.15
N SER A 837 5.27 -12.22 -24.84
CA SER A 837 5.81 -12.29 -23.48
C SER A 837 4.97 -13.15 -22.52
N ASN A 838 4.49 -14.28 -23.04
CA ASN A 838 3.68 -15.29 -22.35
C ASN A 838 2.24 -14.83 -21.97
N LYS A 839 1.71 -13.82 -22.66
CA LYS A 839 0.31 -13.40 -22.63
C LYS A 839 -0.31 -13.48 -24.03
N VAL A 840 -1.58 -13.84 -24.12
CA VAL A 840 -2.36 -13.66 -25.35
C VAL A 840 -2.65 -12.17 -25.53
N ARG A 841 -2.21 -11.61 -26.66
CA ARG A 841 -2.53 -10.28 -27.17
C ARG A 841 -3.15 -10.44 -28.58
N PHE A 842 -3.54 -9.35 -29.23
CA PHE A 842 -4.00 -9.39 -30.61
C PHE A 842 -3.61 -8.16 -31.43
N GLU A 843 -3.47 -8.37 -32.74
CA GLU A 843 -3.39 -7.35 -33.78
C GLU A 843 -4.73 -7.21 -34.50
N VAL A 844 -5.02 -6.04 -35.06
CA VAL A 844 -6.28 -5.74 -35.77
C VAL A 844 -6.00 -5.12 -37.14
N ASN A 845 -6.52 -5.71 -38.22
CA ASN A 845 -6.58 -5.08 -39.54
C ASN A 845 -7.94 -4.39 -39.70
N LEU A 846 -7.98 -3.10 -39.34
CA LEU A 846 -9.23 -2.34 -39.34
C LEU A 846 -9.78 -2.15 -40.76
N THR A 847 -8.90 -1.98 -41.75
CA THR A 847 -9.29 -1.84 -43.16
C THR A 847 -10.02 -3.08 -43.70
N CYS A 848 -9.72 -4.27 -43.18
CA CYS A 848 -10.48 -5.48 -43.52
C CYS A 848 -11.81 -5.61 -42.77
N ALA A 849 -11.89 -5.17 -41.50
CA ALA A 849 -13.15 -5.13 -40.76
C ALA A 849 -14.15 -4.14 -41.37
N GLU A 850 -13.69 -2.92 -41.70
CA GLU A 850 -14.49 -1.88 -42.36
C GLU A 850 -15.04 -2.36 -43.72
N ARG A 851 -14.26 -3.12 -44.50
CA ARG A 851 -14.70 -3.73 -45.78
C ARG A 851 -15.80 -4.79 -45.62
N ALA A 852 -15.85 -5.47 -44.49
CA ALA A 852 -16.92 -6.40 -44.12
C ALA A 852 -18.16 -5.71 -43.50
N GLY A 853 -18.12 -4.38 -43.36
CA GLY A 853 -19.17 -3.60 -42.70
C GLY A 853 -19.14 -3.69 -41.17
N LEU A 854 -18.03 -4.13 -40.56
CA LEU A 854 -17.90 -4.28 -39.12
C LEU A 854 -17.20 -3.06 -38.51
N THR A 855 -17.86 -2.38 -37.56
CA THR A 855 -17.26 -1.25 -36.84
C THR A 855 -16.67 -1.76 -35.52
N LEU A 856 -15.36 -1.62 -35.35
CA LEU A 856 -14.65 -2.07 -34.15
C LEU A 856 -14.59 -0.94 -33.11
N SER A 857 -15.03 -1.22 -31.88
CA SER A 857 -15.13 -0.19 -30.84
C SER A 857 -13.78 0.43 -30.48
N SER A 858 -13.79 1.71 -30.09
CA SER A 858 -12.56 2.42 -29.69
C SER A 858 -11.93 1.86 -28.41
N GLN A 859 -12.67 1.11 -27.60
CA GLN A 859 -12.14 0.36 -26.45
C GLN A 859 -11.30 -0.84 -26.91
N LEU A 860 -11.79 -1.61 -27.89
CA LEU A 860 -11.04 -2.75 -28.47
C LEU A 860 -9.75 -2.30 -29.16
N LEU A 861 -9.80 -1.20 -29.91
CA LEU A 861 -8.64 -0.66 -30.63
C LEU A 861 -7.56 -0.09 -29.69
N LYS A 862 -7.89 0.25 -28.44
CA LYS A 862 -6.90 0.69 -27.42
C LYS A 862 -6.05 -0.45 -26.87
N VAL A 863 -6.55 -1.68 -26.87
CA VAL A 863 -5.89 -2.85 -26.24
C VAL A 863 -5.23 -3.80 -27.25
N ALA A 864 -5.44 -3.57 -28.56
CA ALA A 864 -4.70 -4.22 -29.63
C ALA A 864 -3.25 -3.71 -29.66
N ILE A 865 -2.26 -4.60 -29.81
CA ILE A 865 -0.83 -4.19 -29.82
C ILE A 865 -0.41 -3.53 -31.16
N ARG A 866 -1.21 -3.73 -32.20
CA ARG A 866 -1.04 -3.20 -33.55
C ARG A 866 -2.42 -3.01 -34.17
N VAL A 867 -2.67 -1.84 -34.76
CA VAL A 867 -3.88 -1.55 -35.55
C VAL A 867 -3.44 -1.13 -36.94
N GLU A 868 -3.68 -1.97 -37.94
CA GLU A 868 -3.36 -1.67 -39.33
C GLU A 868 -4.50 -0.87 -39.98
N ARG A 869 -4.13 0.31 -40.47
CA ARG A 869 -4.93 1.15 -41.38
C ARG A 869 -4.09 1.34 -42.63
N ASN A 870 -4.74 1.25 -43.80
CA ASN A 870 -4.15 1.23 -45.14
C ASN A 870 -3.60 -0.15 -45.57
N TYR A 871 -4.35 -0.83 -46.44
CA TYR A 871 -3.81 -1.80 -47.39
C TYR A 871 -4.14 -1.35 -48.81
N GLN A 872 -3.14 -0.76 -49.49
CA GLN A 872 -3.07 -0.85 -50.95
C GLN A 872 -2.44 -2.20 -51.30
N PRO A 873 -3.06 -3.00 -52.19
CA PRO A 873 -2.34 -4.08 -52.84
C PRO A 873 -1.19 -3.46 -53.66
N GLY A 874 0.00 -4.05 -53.59
CA GLY A 874 1.06 -3.71 -54.54
C GLY A 874 0.66 -4.13 -55.96
N GLY A 875 1.05 -3.31 -56.94
CA GLY A 875 1.11 -3.71 -58.35
C GLY A 875 2.48 -4.29 -58.70
#